data_AF-A0A5C8A255-F1
#
_entry.id   AF-A0A5C8A255-F1
#
_cell.length_a   1.000
_cell.length_b   1.000
_cell.length_c   1.000
_cell.angle_alpha   90.00
_cell.angle_beta   90.00
_cell.angle_gamma   90.00
#
_symmetry.space_group_name_H-M   'P 1'
#
loop_
_entity.id
_entity.type
_entity.pdbx_description
1 polymer ?
#
loop_
_entity_poly.entity_id
_entity_poly.type
_entity_poly.pdbx_seq_one_letter_code
_entity_poly.pdbx_strand_id
1 'polypeptide(L)'
;MSTRPNTIFIFSLEPWGDMWYSKHHYAACLAKRSPVYFISVPDRWRWRDLFSFKIKVREVADGLHVVEYRNNLPIRLLPAWLAALVFHLNALKLLRLVPGENALFWCFHPTRMLDGPLLRKRGSKIIYHVVDPYQNLPNDDRFARRADLVVGINPWYVDYYQRRNPNCLLIPHGVRRMDRSQEARPWTDERVHGDYAVMAAGINHYTNYPLLIDVATAFPKLHLVIVGQLFHVDEHIEEIRQRLFAMPNVSFIGVKHPDELRTIIHGAKVGLVTYDFEPTRSVPVSGVRTPLKAITYLAQNCPVVSTLNSYVPTLEGQGCFKAENATHFVQLIGEVLDGTRKVNKVVVERYLDEVDYDRLIDRVLERVYAGAPAAPEQDRTDQRPCVPAECPVLIVSNEEWNGPRYSKHRYALALQKHRQVYFIDPASQWRPSHFFQWLVRSRSTPEGVIVLSYRNLIPLLGGRLAWINDRVIARRLRRYVSQEHTEKPLFWSFDPARLLNPRHLGASRSVYHCVDDHTNRREEERELARNADHVLCIARELMERFITCNDSVQFVPHGLSDTDFDSLLPTNGLPAPRGYALYIGNINDRHDFALWERLFAAHPDQHFVIVGPWNVTDPVGRRLYEERPYPNVHFLRPVRYEMLAPLIAGSGCGFLFLKREHPANRISSQKVVQFMAQGKPFFCSWLSEYADRRHLVHMSDSHEEALEQFAAWHHHGERPEAREQRLAFANTLRFDHLIEHLPFRL
;
A
#
# COMPACT_ATOMS: atom_id res chain seq x y z
N MET A 1 12.32 -25.61 -31.71
CA MET A 1 12.74 -26.01 -30.35
C MET A 1 11.49 -26.38 -29.57
N SER A 2 11.48 -27.53 -28.87
CA SER A 2 10.28 -27.98 -28.14
C SER A 2 9.76 -26.88 -27.20
N THR A 3 8.52 -26.44 -27.40
CA THR A 3 7.80 -25.50 -26.53
C THR A 3 7.26 -26.16 -25.26
N ARG A 4 7.50 -27.47 -25.09
CA ARG A 4 7.00 -28.25 -23.96
C ARG A 4 8.13 -28.65 -23.01
N PRO A 5 7.99 -28.40 -21.70
CA PRO A 5 8.94 -28.88 -20.70
C PRO A 5 8.89 -30.41 -20.62
N ASN A 6 10.05 -31.03 -20.37
CA ASN A 6 10.14 -32.47 -20.12
C ASN A 6 9.55 -32.83 -18.76
N THR A 7 9.75 -31.96 -17.76
CA THR A 7 9.27 -32.13 -16.39
C THR A 7 9.04 -30.76 -15.77
N ILE A 8 7.96 -30.63 -15.00
CA ILE A 8 7.60 -29.40 -14.30
C ILE A 8 7.73 -29.61 -12.79
N PHE A 9 8.41 -28.70 -12.12
CA PHE A 9 8.54 -28.65 -10.67
C PHE A 9 7.79 -27.44 -10.14
N ILE A 10 6.79 -27.66 -9.29
CA ILE A 10 5.99 -26.60 -8.69
C ILE A 10 6.41 -26.41 -7.24
N PHE A 11 6.85 -25.20 -6.87
CA PHE A 11 7.22 -24.89 -5.50
C PHE A 11 6.11 -24.10 -4.80
N SER A 12 5.60 -24.64 -3.69
CA SER A 12 4.53 -24.05 -2.90
C SER A 12 4.87 -24.05 -1.41
N LEU A 13 4.38 -23.03 -0.68
CA LEU A 13 4.47 -23.00 0.77
C LEU A 13 3.41 -23.87 1.45
N GLU A 14 2.42 -24.33 0.70
CA GLU A 14 1.27 -25.07 1.17
C GLU A 14 1.40 -26.54 0.76
N PRO A 15 1.07 -27.47 1.65
CA PRO A 15 1.13 -28.89 1.35
C PRO A 15 0.10 -29.29 0.29
N TRP A 16 0.37 -30.38 -0.43
CA TRP A 16 -0.67 -31.04 -1.21
C TRP A 16 -1.70 -31.68 -0.26
N GLY A 17 -2.98 -31.49 -0.54
CA GLY A 17 -4.09 -32.00 0.25
C GLY A 17 -5.42 -31.58 -0.37
N ASP A 18 -6.51 -31.70 0.39
CA ASP A 18 -7.86 -31.42 -0.14
C ASP A 18 -8.18 -29.91 -0.20
N MET A 19 -7.45 -29.07 0.53
CA MET A 19 -7.61 -27.62 0.46
C MET A 19 -6.76 -27.04 -0.67
N TRP A 20 -7.36 -26.85 -1.84
CA TRP A 20 -6.63 -26.32 -2.99
C TRP A 20 -6.60 -24.80 -3.02
N TYR A 21 -5.46 -24.29 -3.46
CA TYR A 21 -5.25 -22.90 -3.84
C TYR A 21 -4.92 -22.84 -5.34
N SER A 22 -4.67 -21.64 -5.87
CA SER A 22 -4.32 -21.43 -7.28
C SER A 22 -3.21 -22.38 -7.78
N LYS A 23 -2.11 -22.54 -7.04
CA LYS A 23 -1.00 -23.43 -7.41
C LYS A 23 -1.38 -24.91 -7.50
N HIS A 24 -2.34 -25.38 -6.70
CA HIS A 24 -2.83 -26.77 -6.77
C HIS A 24 -3.62 -26.98 -8.05
N HIS A 25 -4.48 -26.02 -8.42
CA HIS A 25 -5.19 -26.06 -9.70
C HIS A 25 -4.23 -26.02 -10.89
N TYR A 26 -3.21 -25.15 -10.87
CA TYR A 26 -2.16 -25.13 -11.90
C TYR A 26 -1.47 -26.50 -11.99
N ALA A 27 -1.08 -27.08 -10.86
CA ALA A 27 -0.41 -28.38 -10.81
C ALA A 27 -1.26 -29.51 -11.41
N ALA A 28 -2.53 -29.62 -11.00
CA ALA A 28 -3.45 -30.63 -11.50
C ALA A 28 -3.72 -30.48 -13.00
N CYS A 29 -3.84 -29.24 -13.51
CA CYS A 29 -4.05 -29.02 -14.94
C CYS A 29 -2.79 -29.32 -15.76
N LEU A 30 -1.61 -28.95 -15.27
CA LEU A 30 -0.33 -29.25 -15.91
C LEU A 30 -0.02 -30.75 -15.94
N ALA A 31 -0.42 -31.49 -14.90
CA ALA A 31 -0.20 -32.94 -14.77
C ALA A 31 -0.85 -33.74 -15.92
N LYS A 32 -1.92 -33.22 -16.51
CA LYS A 32 -2.58 -33.81 -17.69
C LYS A 32 -1.71 -33.79 -18.95
N ARG A 33 -0.66 -32.95 -18.98
CA ARG A 33 0.14 -32.64 -20.19
C ARG A 33 1.61 -32.99 -20.04
N SER A 34 2.15 -32.92 -18.83
CA SER A 34 3.56 -33.17 -18.52
C SER A 34 3.72 -33.78 -17.13
N PRO A 35 4.79 -34.55 -16.87
CA PRO A 35 5.12 -34.98 -15.51
C PRO A 35 5.32 -33.78 -14.57
N VAL A 36 4.51 -33.72 -13.51
CA VAL A 36 4.56 -32.64 -12.49
C VAL A 36 5.05 -33.21 -11.16
N TYR A 37 6.02 -32.53 -10.56
CA TYR A 37 6.49 -32.73 -9.20
C TYR A 37 6.11 -31.53 -8.34
N PHE A 38 5.18 -31.73 -7.41
CA PHE A 38 4.73 -30.71 -6.46
C PHE A 38 5.60 -30.75 -5.20
N ILE A 39 6.35 -29.68 -4.96
CA ILE A 39 7.30 -29.56 -3.86
C ILE A 39 6.70 -28.64 -2.80
N SER A 40 6.36 -29.25 -1.66
CA SER A 40 5.82 -28.55 -0.49
C SER A 40 6.92 -28.08 0.46
N VAL A 41 6.55 -27.36 1.53
CA VAL A 41 7.47 -27.03 2.63
C VAL A 41 8.09 -28.27 3.25
N PRO A 42 9.32 -28.17 3.80
CA PRO A 42 9.96 -29.30 4.45
C PRO A 42 9.16 -29.74 5.67
N ASP A 43 9.15 -31.05 5.88
CA ASP A 43 8.65 -31.70 7.09
C ASP A 43 9.32 -31.13 8.37
N ARG A 44 8.61 -31.23 9.50
CA ARG A 44 9.13 -30.82 10.80
C ARG A 44 10.43 -31.58 11.13
N TRP A 45 11.49 -30.82 11.38
CA TRP A 45 12.82 -31.33 11.69
C TRP A 45 12.86 -32.10 13.02
N ARG A 46 13.59 -33.21 13.06
CA ARG A 46 13.91 -34.03 14.23
C ARG A 46 15.41 -34.35 14.24
N TRP A 47 15.98 -34.66 15.40
CA TRP A 47 17.41 -34.99 15.55
C TRP A 47 17.90 -36.11 14.60
N ARG A 48 17.06 -37.10 14.30
CA ARG A 48 17.37 -38.17 13.35
C ARG A 48 17.51 -37.71 11.89
N ASP A 49 17.04 -36.50 11.55
CA ASP A 49 17.01 -35.99 10.18
C ASP A 49 18.34 -35.36 9.74
N LEU A 50 19.33 -35.24 10.64
CA LEU A 50 20.70 -34.81 10.33
C LEU A 50 21.28 -35.54 9.10
N PHE A 51 20.98 -36.84 8.98
CA PHE A 51 21.44 -37.72 7.91
C PHE A 51 20.36 -38.04 6.86
N SER A 52 19.24 -37.29 6.84
CA SER A 52 18.13 -37.55 5.92
C SER A 52 18.41 -36.98 4.52
N PHE A 53 19.10 -37.76 3.68
CA PHE A 53 19.37 -37.44 2.27
C PHE A 53 18.38 -38.06 1.26
N LYS A 54 17.30 -38.67 1.75
CA LYS A 54 16.24 -39.23 0.92
C LYS A 54 15.10 -38.21 0.75
N ILE A 55 14.47 -38.28 -0.42
CA ILE A 55 13.18 -37.64 -0.71
C ILE A 55 12.13 -38.73 -0.82
N LYS A 56 10.91 -38.43 -0.39
CA LYS A 56 9.78 -39.32 -0.56
C LYS A 56 8.91 -38.75 -1.68
N VAL A 57 8.64 -39.57 -2.67
CA VAL A 57 7.80 -39.20 -3.81
C VAL A 57 6.57 -40.08 -3.75
N ARG A 58 5.39 -39.46 -3.77
CA ARG A 58 4.10 -40.16 -3.78
C ARG A 58 3.27 -39.66 -4.96
N GLU A 59 2.80 -40.58 -5.80
CA GLU A 59 1.80 -40.28 -6.81
C GLU A 59 0.43 -40.10 -6.15
N VAL A 60 -0.31 -39.07 -6.56
CA VAL A 60 -1.67 -38.77 -6.07
C VAL A 60 -2.69 -38.96 -7.18
N ALA A 61 -3.98 -39.07 -6.81
CA ALA A 61 -5.08 -39.34 -7.74
C ALA A 61 -5.17 -38.33 -8.91
N ASP A 62 -4.70 -37.10 -8.70
CA ASP A 62 -4.68 -36.03 -9.71
C ASP A 62 -3.58 -36.20 -10.78
N GLY A 63 -2.85 -37.32 -10.79
CA GLY A 63 -1.85 -37.67 -11.82
C GLY A 63 -0.50 -36.94 -11.67
N LEU A 64 -0.18 -36.46 -10.46
CA LEU A 64 1.08 -35.77 -10.17
C LEU A 64 1.86 -36.42 -9.03
N HIS A 65 3.13 -36.06 -8.90
CA HIS A 65 4.04 -36.56 -7.88
C HIS A 65 4.23 -35.52 -6.77
N VAL A 66 3.82 -35.84 -5.55
CA VAL A 66 4.11 -35.00 -4.36
C VAL A 66 5.48 -35.36 -3.82
N VAL A 67 6.34 -34.36 -3.66
CA VAL A 67 7.70 -34.51 -3.16
C VAL A 67 7.78 -33.98 -1.73
N GLU A 68 7.98 -34.91 -0.80
CA GLU A 68 8.22 -34.62 0.61
C GLU A 68 9.71 -34.73 0.91
N TYR A 69 10.23 -33.73 1.62
CA TYR A 69 11.62 -33.71 2.04
C TYR A 69 11.77 -33.12 3.43
N ARG A 70 12.92 -33.42 4.06
CA ARG A 70 13.29 -32.91 5.39
C ARG A 70 14.53 -32.06 5.28
N ASN A 71 14.61 -31.02 6.09
CA ASN A 71 15.86 -30.28 6.27
C ASN A 71 16.87 -31.15 7.02
N ASN A 72 18.17 -31.03 6.71
CA ASN A 72 19.21 -31.68 7.53
C ASN A 72 19.43 -30.95 8.86
N LEU A 73 19.23 -29.63 8.89
CA LEU A 73 19.43 -28.78 10.07
C LEU A 73 18.22 -27.86 10.30
N PRO A 74 17.97 -27.43 11.55
CA PRO A 74 16.82 -26.58 11.88
C PRO A 74 17.04 -25.13 11.45
N ILE A 75 16.60 -24.77 10.23
CA ILE A 75 16.83 -23.46 9.59
C ILE A 75 16.53 -22.25 10.51
N ARG A 76 15.49 -22.32 11.35
CA ARG A 76 15.08 -21.20 12.23
C ARG A 76 16.08 -20.87 13.34
N LEU A 77 17.02 -21.77 13.65
CA LEU A 77 18.00 -21.61 14.73
C LEU A 77 19.41 -21.32 14.20
N LEU A 78 19.57 -21.15 12.88
CA LEU A 78 20.88 -21.08 12.24
C LEU A 78 21.19 -19.65 11.74
N PRO A 79 22.46 -19.21 11.83
CA PRO A 79 22.91 -18.00 11.16
C PRO A 79 22.79 -18.13 9.62
N ALA A 80 22.68 -16.99 8.93
CA ALA A 80 22.30 -16.92 7.52
C ALA A 80 23.17 -17.77 6.56
N TRP A 81 24.46 -17.93 6.86
CA TRP A 81 25.39 -18.74 6.07
C TRP A 81 25.10 -20.25 6.21
N LEU A 82 24.77 -20.73 7.41
CA LEU A 82 24.35 -22.12 7.65
C LEU A 82 22.97 -22.41 7.04
N ALA A 83 22.06 -21.43 7.06
CA ALA A 83 20.78 -21.56 6.37
C ALA A 83 20.96 -21.76 4.85
N ALA A 84 21.92 -21.07 4.22
CA ALA A 84 22.24 -21.24 2.80
C ALA A 84 22.72 -22.67 2.48
N LEU A 85 23.53 -23.27 3.35
CA LEU A 85 23.97 -24.66 3.22
C LEU A 85 22.78 -25.62 3.23
N VAL A 86 21.79 -25.42 4.11
CA VAL A 86 20.59 -26.28 4.15
C VAL A 86 19.83 -26.26 2.83
N PHE A 87 19.66 -25.07 2.22
CA PHE A 87 19.01 -24.98 0.91
C PHE A 87 19.82 -25.67 -0.19
N HIS A 88 21.15 -25.59 -0.14
CA HIS A 88 22.02 -26.30 -1.07
C HIS A 88 21.89 -27.83 -0.92
N LEU A 89 21.88 -28.34 0.31
CA LEU A 89 21.66 -29.77 0.58
C LEU A 89 20.28 -30.24 0.09
N ASN A 90 19.24 -29.44 0.29
CA ASN A 90 17.90 -29.77 -0.23
C ASN A 90 17.88 -29.76 -1.77
N ALA A 91 18.62 -28.84 -2.42
CA ALA A 91 18.75 -28.84 -3.88
C ALA A 91 19.49 -30.11 -4.37
N LEU A 92 20.52 -30.58 -3.67
CA LEU A 92 21.17 -31.87 -3.98
C LEU A 92 20.21 -33.05 -3.91
N LYS A 93 19.27 -33.04 -2.96
CA LYS A 93 18.24 -34.09 -2.86
C LYS A 93 17.31 -34.10 -4.07
N LEU A 94 16.87 -32.92 -4.50
CA LEU A 94 15.99 -32.78 -5.68
C LEU A 94 16.69 -33.09 -6.99
N LEU A 95 18.02 -32.93 -7.07
CA LEU A 95 18.79 -33.15 -8.30
C LEU A 95 18.53 -34.53 -8.93
N ARG A 96 18.25 -35.55 -8.11
CA ARG A 96 17.94 -36.92 -8.59
C ARG A 96 16.64 -37.00 -9.40
N LEU A 97 15.73 -36.06 -9.23
CA LEU A 97 14.47 -35.99 -9.98
C LEU A 97 14.57 -35.09 -11.21
N VAL A 98 15.54 -34.17 -11.25
CA VAL A 98 15.65 -33.19 -12.32
C VAL A 98 16.19 -33.86 -13.59
N PRO A 99 15.49 -33.77 -14.73
CA PRO A 99 15.98 -34.35 -15.98
C PRO A 99 17.26 -33.65 -16.47
N GLY A 100 17.99 -34.31 -17.38
CA GLY A 100 19.23 -33.78 -17.92
C GLY A 100 19.08 -32.43 -18.65
N GLU A 101 17.91 -32.16 -19.25
CA GLU A 101 17.60 -30.92 -19.98
C GLU A 101 16.11 -30.54 -19.87
N ASN A 102 15.80 -29.25 -20.11
CA ASN A 102 14.45 -28.70 -20.27
C ASN A 102 13.48 -28.88 -19.09
N ALA A 103 13.99 -28.76 -17.86
CA ALA A 103 13.15 -28.69 -16.64
C ALA A 103 12.53 -27.30 -16.46
N LEU A 104 11.23 -27.24 -16.15
CA LEU A 104 10.53 -25.99 -15.81
C LEU A 104 10.31 -25.89 -14.30
N PHE A 105 10.83 -24.85 -13.67
CA PHE A 105 10.63 -24.57 -12.26
C PHE A 105 9.60 -23.45 -12.10
N TRP A 106 8.38 -23.82 -11.70
CA TRP A 106 7.28 -22.88 -11.50
C TRP A 106 7.11 -22.59 -10.01
N CYS A 107 7.54 -21.40 -9.59
CA CYS A 107 7.69 -21.05 -8.19
C CYS A 107 6.62 -20.05 -7.75
N PHE A 108 5.82 -20.41 -6.75
CA PHE A 108 4.82 -19.52 -6.15
C PHE A 108 5.35 -18.78 -4.92
N HIS A 109 6.64 -18.91 -4.61
CA HIS A 109 7.36 -18.15 -3.58
C HIS A 109 8.84 -18.09 -3.96
N PRO A 110 9.61 -17.08 -3.47
CA PRO A 110 11.02 -16.97 -3.82
C PRO A 110 11.84 -18.02 -3.05
N THR A 111 11.99 -19.21 -3.61
CA THR A 111 12.75 -20.30 -2.98
C THR A 111 14.26 -20.12 -3.14
N ARG A 112 15.01 -20.37 -2.06
CA ARG A 112 16.49 -20.35 -2.10
C ARG A 112 17.12 -21.62 -2.67
N MET A 113 16.33 -22.66 -2.92
CA MET A 113 16.83 -23.91 -3.53
C MET A 113 17.34 -23.72 -4.97
N LEU A 114 16.90 -22.63 -5.64
CA LEU A 114 17.29 -22.27 -7.00
C LEU A 114 18.31 -21.11 -7.05
N ASP A 115 18.91 -20.74 -5.91
CA ASP A 115 19.97 -19.72 -5.85
C ASP A 115 21.23 -20.19 -6.63
N GLY A 116 21.57 -21.48 -6.53
CA GLY A 116 22.73 -22.07 -7.18
C GLY A 116 22.44 -22.67 -8.57
N PRO A 117 23.49 -22.96 -9.37
CA PRO A 117 23.32 -23.56 -10.71
C PRO A 117 22.96 -25.04 -10.68
N LEU A 118 22.96 -25.69 -9.52
CA LEU A 118 22.86 -27.14 -9.35
C LEU A 118 21.65 -27.76 -10.08
N LEU A 119 20.47 -27.18 -9.88
CA LEU A 119 19.21 -27.62 -10.49
C LEU A 119 19.00 -27.01 -11.89
N ARG A 120 19.74 -25.95 -12.25
CA ARG A 120 19.57 -25.22 -13.52
C ARG A 120 20.41 -25.86 -14.61
N LYS A 121 19.87 -26.92 -15.23
CA LYS A 121 20.48 -27.61 -16.37
C LYS A 121 20.21 -26.86 -17.69
N ARG A 122 20.77 -27.37 -18.79
CA ARG A 122 20.59 -26.78 -20.12
C ARG A 122 19.11 -26.73 -20.47
N GLY A 123 18.64 -25.57 -20.92
CA GLY A 123 17.25 -25.35 -21.30
C GLY A 123 16.27 -25.22 -20.12
N SER A 124 16.74 -25.26 -18.87
CA SER A 124 15.87 -25.03 -17.71
C SER A 124 15.30 -23.61 -17.69
N LYS A 125 14.02 -23.49 -17.30
CA LYS A 125 13.30 -22.22 -17.17
C LYS A 125 12.75 -22.02 -15.77
N ILE A 126 12.72 -20.78 -15.30
CA ILE A 126 12.15 -20.39 -14.00
C ILE A 126 10.99 -19.43 -14.23
N ILE A 127 9.80 -19.81 -13.76
CA ILE A 127 8.65 -18.91 -13.64
C ILE A 127 8.53 -18.50 -12.18
N TYR A 128 8.52 -17.20 -11.90
CA TYR A 128 8.15 -16.67 -10.59
C TYR A 128 6.71 -16.16 -10.63
N HIS A 129 5.78 -16.92 -10.06
CA HIS A 129 4.35 -16.62 -10.08
C HIS A 129 3.91 -16.01 -8.75
N VAL A 130 3.78 -14.69 -8.72
CA VAL A 130 3.49 -13.91 -7.53
C VAL A 130 1.99 -13.82 -7.33
N VAL A 131 1.50 -14.59 -6.35
CA VAL A 131 0.10 -14.65 -5.92
C VAL A 131 -0.12 -14.05 -4.52
N ASP A 132 0.97 -13.80 -3.79
CA ASP A 132 0.99 -13.28 -2.41
C ASP A 132 2.07 -12.18 -2.28
N PRO A 133 1.98 -11.29 -1.26
CA PRO A 133 2.89 -10.16 -1.11
C PRO A 133 4.24 -10.56 -0.50
N TYR A 134 5.21 -10.93 -1.35
CA TYR A 134 6.55 -11.31 -0.94
C TYR A 134 7.58 -10.17 -0.95
N GLN A 135 7.18 -8.94 -1.22
CA GLN A 135 8.08 -7.79 -1.44
C GLN A 135 8.98 -7.46 -0.24
N ASN A 136 8.58 -7.90 0.95
CA ASN A 136 9.34 -7.71 2.19
C ASN A 136 10.32 -8.88 2.47
N LEU A 137 10.33 -9.93 1.65
CA LEU A 137 11.26 -11.04 1.82
C LEU A 137 12.65 -10.65 1.28
N PRO A 138 13.73 -10.89 2.05
CA PRO A 138 15.08 -10.45 1.68
C PRO A 138 15.60 -10.96 0.32
N ASN A 139 15.03 -12.06 -0.18
CA ASN A 139 15.45 -12.70 -1.43
C ASN A 139 14.47 -12.51 -2.59
N ASP A 140 13.37 -11.78 -2.41
CA ASP A 140 12.35 -11.54 -3.44
C ASP A 140 12.93 -10.85 -4.68
N ASP A 141 13.59 -9.70 -4.48
CA ASP A 141 14.20 -8.90 -5.56
C ASP A 141 15.18 -9.73 -6.41
N ARG A 142 16.09 -10.45 -5.72
CA ARG A 142 17.08 -11.30 -6.37
C ARG A 142 16.43 -12.44 -7.14
N PHE A 143 15.38 -13.04 -6.60
CA PHE A 143 14.67 -14.15 -7.25
C PHE A 143 13.93 -13.65 -8.50
N ALA A 144 13.25 -12.52 -8.41
CA ALA A 144 12.55 -11.90 -9.54
C ALA A 144 13.49 -11.57 -10.71
N ARG A 145 14.65 -10.98 -10.44
CA ARG A 145 15.68 -10.67 -11.48
C ARG A 145 16.20 -11.92 -12.19
N ARG A 146 16.22 -13.07 -11.51
CA ARG A 146 16.78 -14.33 -12.03
C ARG A 146 15.76 -15.19 -12.76
N ALA A 147 14.47 -14.96 -12.53
CA ALA A 147 13.41 -15.69 -13.20
C ALA A 147 13.45 -15.44 -14.72
N ASP A 148 13.12 -16.45 -15.52
CA ASP A 148 12.94 -16.29 -16.96
C ASP A 148 11.64 -15.53 -17.27
N LEU A 149 10.62 -15.64 -16.40
CA LEU A 149 9.34 -14.94 -16.48
C LEU A 149 8.83 -14.66 -15.06
N VAL A 150 8.36 -13.43 -14.81
CA VAL A 150 7.57 -13.10 -13.62
C VAL A 150 6.10 -12.98 -13.99
N VAL A 151 5.25 -13.71 -13.29
CA VAL A 151 3.79 -13.69 -13.48
C VAL A 151 3.16 -13.00 -12.28
N GLY A 152 2.44 -11.91 -12.50
CA GLY A 152 1.69 -11.20 -11.46
C GLY A 152 0.19 -11.41 -11.60
N ILE A 153 -0.54 -11.56 -10.49
CA ILE A 153 -2.00 -11.75 -10.50
C ILE A 153 -2.83 -10.47 -10.62
N ASN A 154 -2.19 -9.31 -10.45
CA ASN A 154 -2.84 -8.01 -10.56
C ASN A 154 -1.87 -6.98 -11.17
N PRO A 155 -2.38 -5.84 -11.67
CA PRO A 155 -1.54 -4.81 -12.30
C PRO A 155 -0.46 -4.25 -11.38
N TRP A 156 -0.73 -4.15 -10.08
CA TRP A 156 0.25 -3.66 -9.10
C TRP A 156 1.48 -4.56 -9.00
N TYR A 157 1.30 -5.89 -8.96
CA TYR A 157 2.43 -6.82 -8.96
C TYR A 157 3.23 -6.71 -10.25
N VAL A 158 2.56 -6.62 -11.41
CA VAL A 158 3.25 -6.48 -12.69
C VAL A 158 4.09 -5.21 -12.72
N ASP A 159 3.52 -4.05 -12.37
CA ASP A 159 4.23 -2.78 -12.30
C ASP A 159 5.42 -2.82 -11.32
N TYR A 160 5.21 -3.40 -10.13
CA TYR A 160 6.26 -3.55 -9.14
C TYR A 160 7.44 -4.40 -9.64
N TYR A 161 7.17 -5.54 -10.27
CA TYR A 161 8.20 -6.48 -10.72
C TYR A 161 8.80 -6.15 -12.07
N GLN A 162 8.13 -5.37 -12.92
CA GLN A 162 8.61 -5.01 -14.26
C GLN A 162 9.93 -4.23 -14.20
N ARG A 163 10.15 -3.46 -13.13
CA ARG A 163 11.43 -2.79 -12.84
C ARG A 163 12.59 -3.75 -12.53
N ARG A 164 12.28 -4.99 -12.14
CA ARG A 164 13.26 -6.04 -11.76
C ARG A 164 13.44 -7.06 -12.86
N ASN A 165 12.36 -7.39 -13.56
CA ASN A 165 12.35 -8.32 -14.66
C ASN A 165 11.51 -7.74 -15.80
N PRO A 166 12.09 -7.40 -16.96
CA PRO A 166 11.32 -6.86 -18.08
C PRO A 166 10.35 -7.89 -18.68
N ASN A 167 10.57 -9.19 -18.44
CA ASN A 167 9.66 -10.25 -18.85
C ASN A 167 8.61 -10.50 -17.76
N CYS A 168 7.62 -9.60 -17.68
CA CYS A 168 6.45 -9.76 -16.83
C CYS A 168 5.19 -10.14 -17.63
N LEU A 169 4.25 -10.82 -16.97
CA LEU A 169 2.95 -11.16 -17.53
C LEU A 169 1.84 -11.04 -16.46
N LEU A 170 0.73 -10.38 -16.82
CA LEU A 170 -0.48 -10.33 -16.00
C LEU A 170 -1.33 -11.60 -16.24
N ILE A 171 -1.47 -12.42 -15.21
CA ILE A 171 -2.31 -13.64 -15.21
C ILE A 171 -3.18 -13.63 -13.96
N PRO A 172 -4.49 -13.36 -14.07
CA PRO A 172 -5.37 -13.38 -12.92
C PRO A 172 -5.53 -14.80 -12.35
N HIS A 173 -6.27 -14.90 -11.25
CA HIS A 173 -6.76 -16.19 -10.79
C HIS A 173 -7.66 -16.84 -11.84
N GLY A 174 -7.57 -18.17 -11.93
CA GLY A 174 -8.30 -18.96 -12.92
C GLY A 174 -9.38 -19.84 -12.32
N VAL A 175 -10.13 -20.48 -13.21
CA VAL A 175 -11.17 -21.46 -12.85
C VAL A 175 -11.02 -22.73 -13.68
N ARG A 176 -11.45 -23.88 -13.13
CA ARG A 176 -11.45 -25.13 -13.90
C ARG A 176 -12.70 -25.20 -14.77
N ARG A 177 -12.55 -25.66 -16.01
CA ARG A 177 -13.70 -25.93 -16.89
C ARG A 177 -14.79 -26.81 -16.26
N MET A 178 -14.40 -27.83 -15.48
CA MET A 178 -15.35 -28.72 -14.80
C MET A 178 -16.16 -28.03 -13.69
N ASP A 179 -15.63 -26.96 -13.10
CA ASP A 179 -16.34 -26.18 -12.07
C ASP A 179 -17.54 -25.43 -12.66
N ARG A 180 -17.62 -25.35 -13.99
CA ARG A 180 -18.71 -24.72 -14.76
C ARG A 180 -19.76 -25.71 -15.27
N SER A 181 -19.52 -27.02 -15.08
CA SER A 181 -20.46 -28.05 -15.56
C SER A 181 -21.73 -28.09 -14.71
N GLN A 182 -22.89 -28.18 -15.37
CA GLN A 182 -24.19 -28.37 -14.71
C GLN A 182 -24.43 -29.80 -14.23
N GLU A 183 -23.52 -30.74 -14.50
CA GLU A 183 -23.65 -32.15 -14.10
C GLU A 183 -23.25 -32.41 -12.63
N ALA A 184 -23.21 -31.37 -11.79
CA ALA A 184 -22.94 -31.53 -10.37
C ALA A 184 -24.10 -32.28 -9.70
N ARG A 185 -23.80 -33.41 -9.05
CA ARG A 185 -24.79 -34.10 -8.22
C ARG A 185 -25.27 -33.14 -7.11
N PRO A 186 -26.57 -33.13 -6.76
CA PRO A 186 -27.05 -32.38 -5.62
C PRO A 186 -26.27 -32.77 -4.36
N TRP A 187 -25.73 -31.78 -3.67
CA TRP A 187 -25.07 -32.00 -2.39
C TRP A 187 -26.13 -32.15 -1.29
N THR A 188 -25.94 -33.14 -0.42
CA THR A 188 -26.82 -33.39 0.73
C THR A 188 -25.98 -33.63 1.97
N ASP A 189 -26.36 -33.00 3.07
CA ASP A 189 -25.77 -33.22 4.40
C ASP A 189 -26.90 -33.13 5.42
N GLU A 190 -27.01 -34.10 6.32
CA GLU A 190 -28.10 -34.20 7.29
C GLU A 190 -28.18 -32.99 8.24
N ARG A 191 -27.06 -32.27 8.40
CA ARG A 191 -26.98 -31.06 9.24
C ARG A 191 -27.56 -29.82 8.54
N VAL A 192 -27.64 -29.83 7.21
CA VAL A 192 -28.08 -28.68 6.41
C VAL A 192 -29.52 -28.87 5.97
N HIS A 193 -30.34 -27.84 6.23
CA HIS A 193 -31.76 -27.87 5.92
C HIS A 193 -32.16 -26.64 5.09
N GLY A 194 -33.07 -26.85 4.13
CA GLY A 194 -33.60 -25.79 3.29
C GLY A 194 -32.55 -25.12 2.39
N ASP A 195 -32.81 -23.86 2.07
CA ASP A 195 -31.89 -23.02 1.31
C ASP A 195 -30.67 -22.63 2.17
N TYR A 196 -29.50 -22.54 1.55
CA TYR A 196 -28.28 -22.22 2.29
C TYR A 196 -27.36 -21.21 1.58
N ALA A 197 -26.63 -20.45 2.40
CA ALA A 197 -25.47 -19.66 2.02
C ALA A 197 -24.19 -20.46 2.28
N VAL A 198 -23.15 -20.23 1.49
CA VAL A 198 -21.87 -20.92 1.64
C VAL A 198 -20.71 -19.94 1.87
N MET A 199 -19.86 -20.25 2.84
CA MET A 199 -18.56 -19.60 3.02
C MET A 199 -17.45 -20.67 2.91
N ALA A 200 -16.69 -20.64 1.82
CA ALA A 200 -15.56 -21.55 1.59
C ALA A 200 -14.22 -20.83 1.81
N ALA A 201 -13.56 -21.05 2.96
CA ALA A 201 -12.36 -20.30 3.34
C ALA A 201 -11.47 -21.03 4.36
N GLY A 202 -10.23 -20.55 4.50
CA GLY A 202 -9.50 -20.75 5.75
C GLY A 202 -10.09 -19.84 6.83
N ILE A 203 -10.53 -20.44 7.93
CA ILE A 203 -11.23 -19.78 9.04
C ILE A 203 -10.19 -19.42 10.09
N ASN A 204 -9.87 -18.13 10.19
CA ASN A 204 -8.74 -17.62 10.95
C ASN A 204 -9.08 -16.25 11.59
N HIS A 205 -8.07 -15.52 12.10
CA HIS A 205 -8.26 -14.23 12.77
C HIS A 205 -8.73 -13.09 11.85
N TYR A 206 -8.60 -13.23 10.53
CA TYR A 206 -9.16 -12.25 9.57
C TYR A 206 -10.64 -12.50 9.25
N THR A 207 -11.19 -13.63 9.69
CA THR A 207 -12.60 -13.94 9.45
C THR A 207 -13.48 -13.03 10.30
N ASN A 208 -14.44 -12.36 9.68
CA ASN A 208 -15.38 -11.50 10.36
C ASN A 208 -16.52 -12.33 10.97
N TYR A 209 -16.27 -12.95 12.12
CA TYR A 209 -17.25 -13.78 12.84
C TYR A 209 -18.50 -13.00 13.26
N PRO A 210 -18.42 -11.76 13.78
CA PRO A 210 -19.61 -10.98 14.10
C PRO A 210 -20.55 -10.81 12.90
N LEU A 211 -20.00 -10.53 11.71
CA LEU A 211 -20.80 -10.40 10.50
C LEU A 211 -21.51 -11.71 10.12
N LEU A 212 -20.89 -12.87 10.32
CA LEU A 212 -21.54 -14.17 10.09
C LEU A 212 -22.68 -14.42 11.09
N ILE A 213 -22.52 -13.99 12.35
CA ILE A 213 -23.58 -14.03 13.36
C ILE A 213 -24.74 -13.12 12.95
N ASP A 214 -24.45 -11.91 12.46
CA ASP A 214 -25.47 -10.98 11.96
C ASP A 214 -26.28 -11.58 10.81
N VAL A 215 -25.60 -12.25 9.86
CA VAL A 215 -26.26 -12.97 8.76
C VAL A 215 -27.14 -14.11 9.27
N ALA A 216 -26.61 -14.97 10.13
CA ALA A 216 -27.36 -16.11 10.66
C ALA A 216 -28.57 -15.66 11.51
N THR A 217 -28.46 -14.51 12.19
CA THR A 217 -29.55 -13.90 12.97
C THR A 217 -30.61 -13.26 12.07
N ALA A 218 -30.19 -12.52 11.04
CA ALA A 218 -31.09 -11.85 10.11
C ALA A 218 -31.89 -12.81 9.23
N PHE A 219 -31.32 -13.98 8.92
CA PHE A 219 -31.94 -14.99 8.04
C PHE A 219 -32.08 -16.35 8.74
N PRO A 220 -33.00 -16.52 9.71
CA PRO A 220 -33.13 -17.77 10.47
C PRO A 220 -33.58 -18.98 9.63
N LYS A 221 -34.15 -18.74 8.44
CA LYS A 221 -34.53 -19.80 7.49
C LYS A 221 -33.42 -20.17 6.49
N LEU A 222 -32.35 -19.38 6.44
CA LEU A 222 -31.19 -19.63 5.58
C LEU A 222 -30.14 -20.35 6.42
N HIS A 223 -29.72 -21.53 5.97
CA HIS A 223 -28.65 -22.26 6.62
C HIS A 223 -27.29 -21.68 6.18
N LEU A 224 -26.38 -21.43 7.12
CA LEU A 224 -25.02 -20.96 6.84
C LEU A 224 -24.06 -22.14 6.87
N VAL A 225 -23.54 -22.51 5.70
CA VAL A 225 -22.61 -23.63 5.51
C VAL A 225 -21.19 -23.09 5.42
N ILE A 226 -20.36 -23.42 6.41
CA ILE A 226 -18.98 -22.99 6.51
C ILE A 226 -18.07 -24.18 6.15
N VAL A 227 -17.23 -23.99 5.13
CA VAL A 227 -16.36 -25.05 4.56
C VAL A 227 -14.91 -24.57 4.56
N GLY A 228 -14.01 -25.42 5.03
CA GLY A 228 -12.56 -25.18 4.98
C GLY A 228 -11.84 -25.48 6.29
N GLN A 229 -10.60 -25.02 6.40
CA GLN A 229 -9.73 -25.34 7.53
C GLN A 229 -9.93 -24.36 8.69
N LEU A 230 -10.09 -24.90 9.91
CA LEU A 230 -10.01 -24.13 11.15
C LEU A 230 -8.55 -23.90 11.52
N PHE A 231 -8.16 -22.63 11.64
CA PHE A 231 -6.88 -22.23 12.18
C PHE A 231 -7.00 -21.89 13.67
N HIS A 232 -5.86 -21.95 14.37
CA HIS A 232 -5.76 -21.44 15.72
C HIS A 232 -6.01 -19.93 15.72
N VAL A 233 -6.78 -19.44 16.70
CA VAL A 233 -7.09 -18.04 16.95
C VAL A 233 -6.96 -17.75 18.44
N ASP A 234 -6.89 -16.49 18.82
CA ASP A 234 -6.82 -16.08 20.23
C ASP A 234 -8.13 -16.39 20.97
N GLU A 235 -8.05 -16.52 22.30
CA GLU A 235 -9.16 -16.94 23.16
C GLU A 235 -10.42 -16.10 22.96
N HIS A 236 -10.29 -14.77 22.85
CA HIS A 236 -11.43 -13.89 22.61
C HIS A 236 -12.14 -14.16 21.26
N ILE A 237 -11.38 -14.45 20.20
CA ILE A 237 -11.95 -14.78 18.89
C ILE A 237 -12.57 -16.18 18.93
N GLU A 238 -11.96 -17.10 19.68
CA GLU A 238 -12.48 -18.45 19.89
C GLU A 238 -13.89 -18.43 20.49
N GLU A 239 -14.13 -17.59 21.50
CA GLU A 239 -15.45 -17.42 22.12
C GLU A 239 -16.52 -16.99 21.10
N ILE A 240 -16.19 -16.02 20.25
CA ILE A 240 -17.11 -15.53 19.20
C ILE A 240 -17.36 -16.63 18.16
N ARG A 241 -16.30 -17.37 17.78
CA ARG A 241 -16.40 -18.50 16.84
C ARG A 241 -17.28 -19.63 17.39
N GLN A 242 -17.15 -19.96 18.68
CA GLN A 242 -17.99 -20.96 19.33
C GLN A 242 -19.46 -20.52 19.37
N ARG A 243 -19.72 -19.23 19.64
CA ARG A 243 -21.08 -18.66 19.58
C ARG A 243 -21.69 -18.81 18.19
N LEU A 244 -20.93 -18.52 17.13
CA LEU A 244 -21.36 -18.71 15.75
C LEU A 244 -21.71 -20.18 15.47
N PHE A 245 -20.83 -21.12 15.84
CA PHE A 245 -21.05 -22.55 15.59
C PHE A 245 -22.14 -23.19 16.46
N ALA A 246 -22.55 -22.53 17.55
CA ALA A 246 -23.67 -22.97 18.38
C ALA A 246 -25.05 -22.56 17.82
N MET A 247 -25.10 -21.72 16.77
CA MET A 247 -26.36 -21.27 16.18
C MET A 247 -27.06 -22.42 15.42
N PRO A 248 -28.39 -22.54 15.51
CA PRO A 248 -29.13 -23.70 14.97
C PRO A 248 -29.13 -23.79 13.43
N ASN A 249 -28.87 -22.67 12.75
CA ASN A 249 -28.80 -22.57 11.29
C ASN A 249 -27.36 -22.40 10.79
N VAL A 250 -26.35 -22.86 11.54
CA VAL A 250 -24.94 -22.80 11.14
C VAL A 250 -24.30 -24.19 11.21
N SER A 251 -23.65 -24.60 10.12
CA SER A 251 -22.92 -25.88 10.06
C SER A 251 -21.50 -25.69 9.57
N PHE A 252 -20.53 -26.21 10.32
CA PHE A 252 -19.14 -26.36 9.88
C PHE A 252 -18.92 -27.77 9.29
N ILE A 253 -18.54 -27.82 8.01
CA ILE A 253 -18.42 -29.06 7.24
C ILE A 253 -16.98 -29.60 7.18
N GLY A 254 -15.99 -28.77 7.52
CA GLY A 254 -14.56 -29.13 7.40
C GLY A 254 -13.97 -28.86 6.02
N VAL A 255 -12.76 -29.36 5.80
CA VAL A 255 -12.03 -29.22 4.53
C VAL A 255 -12.64 -30.17 3.50
N LYS A 256 -12.84 -29.67 2.27
CA LYS A 256 -13.39 -30.42 1.15
C LYS A 256 -12.52 -30.29 -0.09
N HIS A 257 -12.32 -31.41 -0.77
CA HIS A 257 -11.67 -31.43 -2.09
C HIS A 257 -12.46 -30.54 -3.06
N PRO A 258 -11.82 -29.87 -4.03
CA PRO A 258 -12.52 -28.96 -4.94
C PRO A 258 -13.69 -29.59 -5.69
N ASP A 259 -13.64 -30.90 -5.96
CA ASP A 259 -14.73 -31.60 -6.66
C ASP A 259 -15.97 -31.77 -5.78
N GLU A 260 -15.80 -32.01 -4.48
CA GLU A 260 -16.90 -31.96 -3.50
C GLU A 260 -17.36 -30.52 -3.29
N LEU A 261 -16.41 -29.59 -3.11
CA LEU A 261 -16.70 -28.18 -2.86
C LEU A 261 -17.55 -27.57 -3.99
N ARG A 262 -17.29 -27.95 -5.25
CA ARG A 262 -18.11 -27.58 -6.41
C ARG A 262 -19.59 -27.92 -6.19
N THR A 263 -19.91 -29.09 -5.65
CA THR A 263 -21.30 -29.53 -5.44
C THR A 263 -21.96 -28.72 -4.33
N ILE A 264 -21.22 -28.40 -3.27
CA ILE A 264 -21.67 -27.55 -2.18
C ILE A 264 -21.97 -26.14 -2.68
N ILE A 265 -21.07 -25.55 -3.46
CA ILE A 265 -21.26 -24.18 -3.96
C ILE A 265 -22.41 -24.11 -4.97
N HIS A 266 -22.53 -25.12 -5.83
CA HIS A 266 -23.59 -25.16 -6.85
C HIS A 266 -25.01 -25.17 -6.25
N GLY A 267 -25.20 -25.83 -5.11
CA GLY A 267 -26.50 -25.83 -4.42
C GLY A 267 -26.78 -24.57 -3.59
N ALA A 268 -25.77 -23.73 -3.34
CA ALA A 268 -25.92 -22.55 -2.49
C ALA A 268 -26.67 -21.41 -3.20
N LYS A 269 -27.48 -20.66 -2.45
CA LYS A 269 -28.17 -19.45 -2.96
C LYS A 269 -27.23 -18.24 -3.06
N VAL A 270 -26.25 -18.17 -2.18
CA VAL A 270 -25.29 -17.07 -2.10
C VAL A 270 -23.97 -17.54 -1.52
N GLY A 271 -22.87 -17.12 -2.14
CA GLY A 271 -21.51 -17.30 -1.68
C GLY A 271 -21.05 -16.08 -0.89
N LEU A 272 -20.40 -16.32 0.25
CA LEU A 272 -19.98 -15.27 1.18
C LEU A 272 -18.45 -15.14 1.20
N VAL A 273 -18.00 -13.88 1.19
CA VAL A 273 -16.61 -13.49 1.46
C VAL A 273 -16.62 -12.50 2.63
N THR A 274 -16.34 -13.02 3.83
CA THR A 274 -16.54 -12.32 5.12
C THR A 274 -15.23 -12.11 5.87
N TYR A 275 -14.42 -11.20 5.34
CA TYR A 275 -13.22 -10.67 6.01
C TYR A 275 -13.49 -9.26 6.53
N ASP A 276 -12.47 -8.59 7.06
CA ASP A 276 -12.53 -7.15 7.36
C ASP A 276 -12.91 -6.34 6.11
N PHE A 277 -13.67 -5.26 6.31
CA PHE A 277 -14.12 -4.40 5.22
C PHE A 277 -12.96 -3.66 4.59
N GLU A 278 -12.93 -3.68 3.26
CA GLU A 278 -11.98 -2.91 2.46
C GLU A 278 -12.70 -1.71 1.80
N PRO A 279 -12.08 -0.55 1.61
CA PRO A 279 -12.65 0.56 0.82
C PRO A 279 -12.88 0.17 -0.65
N THR A 280 -13.92 0.69 -1.30
CA THR A 280 -14.27 0.34 -2.69
C THR A 280 -13.30 0.93 -3.71
N ARG A 281 -12.66 0.04 -4.48
CA ARG A 281 -11.60 0.36 -5.44
C ARG A 281 -11.63 -0.63 -6.61
N SER A 282 -11.38 -0.12 -7.80
CA SER A 282 -11.28 -0.92 -9.03
C SER A 282 -9.90 -1.57 -9.22
N VAL A 283 -8.85 -1.01 -8.60
CA VAL A 283 -7.45 -1.43 -8.78
C VAL A 283 -6.73 -1.47 -7.42
N PRO A 284 -5.86 -2.46 -7.16
CA PRO A 284 -5.10 -2.52 -5.91
C PRO A 284 -4.03 -1.42 -5.83
N VAL A 285 -3.92 -0.76 -4.67
CA VAL A 285 -2.97 0.33 -4.41
C VAL A 285 -1.65 -0.14 -3.77
N SER A 286 -1.63 -1.38 -3.29
CA SER A 286 -0.49 -2.05 -2.68
C SER A 286 -0.53 -3.55 -3.00
N GLY A 287 0.48 -4.30 -2.54
CA GLY A 287 0.53 -5.75 -2.67
C GLY A 287 -0.56 -6.44 -1.84
N VAL A 288 -1.78 -6.45 -2.36
CA VAL A 288 -2.93 -7.14 -1.74
C VAL A 288 -3.23 -8.44 -2.47
N ARG A 289 -3.80 -9.39 -1.72
CA ARG A 289 -4.30 -10.65 -2.27
C ARG A 289 -5.60 -10.38 -3.03
N THR A 290 -5.86 -11.10 -4.11
CA THR A 290 -7.17 -11.07 -4.78
C THR A 290 -7.99 -12.30 -4.39
N PRO A 291 -9.30 -12.17 -4.12
CA PRO A 291 -10.10 -13.27 -3.61
C PRO A 291 -10.48 -14.27 -4.72
N LEU A 292 -9.71 -15.37 -4.84
CA LEU A 292 -10.03 -16.52 -5.71
C LEU A 292 -11.47 -17.06 -5.53
N LYS A 293 -12.04 -16.88 -4.34
CA LYS A 293 -13.38 -17.38 -3.97
C LYS A 293 -14.49 -16.81 -4.85
N ALA A 294 -14.42 -15.51 -5.18
CA ALA A 294 -15.47 -14.84 -5.93
C ALA A 294 -15.65 -15.49 -7.31
N ILE A 295 -14.55 -15.73 -8.03
CA ILE A 295 -14.62 -16.38 -9.35
C ILE A 295 -14.97 -17.87 -9.24
N THR A 296 -14.62 -18.52 -8.13
CA THR A 296 -15.02 -19.91 -7.86
C THR A 296 -16.53 -19.98 -7.75
N TYR A 297 -17.14 -19.20 -6.85
CA TYR A 297 -18.60 -19.15 -6.67
C TYR A 297 -19.35 -18.84 -7.95
N LEU A 298 -18.89 -17.82 -8.69
CA LEU A 298 -19.52 -17.41 -9.94
C LEU A 298 -19.48 -18.50 -11.01
N ALA A 299 -18.44 -19.34 -11.04
CA ALA A 299 -18.37 -20.45 -11.98
C ALA A 299 -19.43 -21.53 -11.75
N GLN A 300 -19.98 -21.63 -10.54
CA GLN A 300 -21.12 -22.50 -10.23
C GLN A 300 -22.46 -21.77 -10.33
N ASN A 301 -22.50 -20.55 -10.90
CA ASN A 301 -23.66 -19.65 -10.92
C ASN A 301 -24.13 -19.19 -9.53
N CYS A 302 -23.25 -19.21 -8.52
CA CYS A 302 -23.55 -18.75 -7.18
C CYS A 302 -23.24 -17.24 -7.06
N PRO A 303 -24.25 -16.36 -6.82
CA PRO A 303 -24.02 -14.94 -6.56
C PRO A 303 -23.14 -14.73 -5.33
N VAL A 304 -22.31 -13.69 -5.34
CA VAL A 304 -21.31 -13.45 -4.28
C VAL A 304 -21.60 -12.15 -3.57
N VAL A 305 -21.66 -12.19 -2.24
CA VAL A 305 -21.65 -10.99 -1.38
C VAL A 305 -20.32 -10.94 -0.63
N SER A 306 -19.59 -9.84 -0.78
CA SER A 306 -18.19 -9.72 -0.36
C SER A 306 -17.93 -8.45 0.45
N THR A 307 -17.08 -8.57 1.48
CA THR A 307 -16.49 -7.41 2.19
C THR A 307 -15.23 -6.87 1.50
N LEU A 308 -14.63 -7.65 0.60
CA LEU A 308 -13.40 -7.33 -0.14
C LEU A 308 -13.69 -6.93 -1.58
N ASN A 309 -12.79 -6.14 -2.19
CA ASN A 309 -12.84 -5.91 -3.64
C ASN A 309 -12.46 -7.20 -4.39
N SER A 310 -13.18 -7.49 -5.47
CA SER A 310 -12.82 -8.59 -6.37
C SER A 310 -11.56 -8.27 -7.18
N TYR A 311 -11.27 -6.98 -7.37
CA TYR A 311 -10.26 -6.46 -8.31
C TYR A 311 -10.48 -6.96 -9.75
N VAL A 312 -11.74 -7.26 -10.06
CA VAL A 312 -12.21 -7.63 -11.40
C VAL A 312 -13.38 -6.68 -11.73
N PRO A 313 -13.10 -5.49 -12.27
CA PRO A 313 -14.12 -4.47 -12.53
C PRO A 313 -15.27 -4.98 -13.42
N THR A 314 -14.99 -5.93 -14.31
CA THR A 314 -16.00 -6.54 -15.19
C THR A 314 -17.04 -7.38 -14.44
N LEU A 315 -16.74 -7.84 -13.23
CA LEU A 315 -17.64 -8.66 -12.40
C LEU A 315 -18.37 -7.86 -11.32
N GLU A 316 -17.97 -6.60 -11.09
CA GLU A 316 -18.53 -5.74 -10.06
C GLU A 316 -20.00 -5.42 -10.36
N GLY A 317 -20.89 -5.78 -9.43
CA GLY A 317 -22.33 -5.65 -9.62
C GLY A 317 -22.94 -6.60 -10.67
N GLN A 318 -22.14 -7.44 -11.33
CA GLN A 318 -22.59 -8.41 -12.34
C GLN A 318 -22.77 -9.83 -11.75
N GLY A 319 -22.52 -9.99 -10.46
CA GLY A 319 -22.56 -11.27 -9.77
C GLY A 319 -21.69 -11.28 -8.52
N CYS A 320 -20.68 -10.40 -8.47
CA CYS A 320 -19.97 -10.07 -7.25
C CYS A 320 -20.45 -8.72 -6.71
N PHE A 321 -21.11 -8.73 -5.55
CA PHE A 321 -21.68 -7.57 -4.90
C PHE A 321 -20.85 -7.24 -3.66
N LYS A 322 -20.16 -6.11 -3.70
CA LYS A 322 -19.34 -5.66 -2.59
C LYS A 322 -20.18 -4.82 -1.63
N ALA A 323 -20.09 -5.14 -0.34
CA ALA A 323 -20.70 -4.37 0.73
C ALA A 323 -19.73 -3.33 1.28
N GLU A 324 -20.27 -2.20 1.73
CA GLU A 324 -19.51 -1.09 2.32
C GLU A 324 -19.44 -1.17 3.85
N ASN A 325 -20.38 -1.89 4.46
CA ASN A 325 -20.50 -2.10 5.90
C ASN A 325 -21.41 -3.31 6.19
N ALA A 326 -21.52 -3.69 7.47
CA ALA A 326 -22.29 -4.86 7.90
C ALA A 326 -23.78 -4.79 7.52
N THR A 327 -24.42 -3.62 7.69
CA THR A 327 -25.83 -3.43 7.33
C THR A 327 -26.05 -3.63 5.83
N HIS A 328 -25.19 -3.02 5.00
CA HIS A 328 -25.24 -3.19 3.54
C HIS A 328 -24.97 -4.66 3.14
N PHE A 329 -24.08 -5.36 3.84
CA PHE A 329 -23.80 -6.79 3.58
C PHE A 329 -25.04 -7.67 3.79
N VAL A 330 -25.75 -7.49 4.91
CA VAL A 330 -27.00 -8.21 5.19
C VAL A 330 -28.08 -7.84 4.17
N GLN A 331 -28.22 -6.56 3.82
CA GLN A 331 -29.16 -6.11 2.79
C GLN A 331 -28.90 -6.78 1.43
N LEU A 332 -27.65 -6.84 0.97
CA LEU A 332 -27.28 -7.46 -0.30
C LEU A 332 -27.62 -8.96 -0.33
N ILE A 333 -27.48 -9.67 0.80
CA ILE A 333 -27.91 -11.07 0.90
C ILE A 333 -29.43 -11.16 0.70
N GLY A 334 -30.21 -10.30 1.36
CA GLY A 334 -31.67 -10.25 1.19
C GLY A 334 -32.07 -10.04 -0.28
N GLU A 335 -31.44 -9.08 -0.96
CA GLU A 335 -31.67 -8.77 -2.38
C GLU A 335 -31.25 -9.93 -3.31
N VAL A 336 -30.27 -10.75 -2.92
CA VAL A 336 -29.92 -11.96 -3.67
C VAL A 336 -30.97 -13.06 -3.46
N LEU A 337 -31.45 -13.24 -2.23
CA LEU A 337 -32.44 -14.26 -1.88
C LEU A 337 -33.83 -14.01 -2.49
N ASP A 338 -34.27 -12.75 -2.53
CA ASP A 338 -35.54 -12.36 -3.15
C ASP A 338 -35.45 -12.25 -4.69
N GLY A 339 -34.24 -12.31 -5.24
CA GLY A 339 -33.97 -12.27 -6.68
C GLY A 339 -33.91 -10.85 -7.26
N THR A 340 -33.91 -9.80 -6.46
CA THR A 340 -33.66 -8.41 -6.90
C THR A 340 -32.26 -8.28 -7.51
N ARG A 341 -31.27 -8.98 -6.95
CA ARG A 341 -29.91 -9.11 -7.49
C ARG A 341 -29.66 -10.50 -8.03
N LYS A 342 -29.23 -10.57 -9.29
CA LYS A 342 -28.91 -11.82 -9.97
C LYS A 342 -27.54 -11.72 -10.64
N VAL A 343 -26.93 -12.89 -10.85
CA VAL A 343 -25.73 -13.01 -11.67
C VAL A 343 -26.08 -12.69 -13.12
N ASN A 344 -25.39 -11.73 -13.72
CA ASN A 344 -25.40 -11.50 -15.16
C ASN A 344 -24.56 -12.59 -15.83
N LYS A 345 -25.23 -13.70 -16.14
CA LYS A 345 -24.60 -14.91 -16.69
C LYS A 345 -23.74 -14.62 -17.93
N VAL A 346 -24.22 -13.76 -18.84
CA VAL A 346 -23.49 -13.43 -20.08
C VAL A 346 -22.14 -12.77 -19.78
N VAL A 347 -22.12 -11.78 -18.88
CA VAL A 347 -20.88 -11.07 -18.54
C VAL A 347 -19.92 -11.97 -17.77
N VAL A 348 -20.46 -12.76 -16.85
CA VAL A 348 -19.69 -13.68 -16.00
C VAL A 348 -19.09 -14.81 -16.81
N GLU A 349 -19.87 -15.49 -17.66
CA GLU A 349 -19.39 -16.58 -18.52
C GLU A 349 -18.29 -16.11 -19.46
N ARG A 350 -18.45 -14.93 -20.08
CA ARG A 350 -17.42 -14.33 -20.93
C ARG A 350 -16.10 -14.11 -20.18
N TYR A 351 -16.17 -13.61 -18.95
CA TYR A 351 -14.97 -13.45 -18.13
C TYR A 351 -14.35 -14.81 -17.75
N LEU A 352 -15.18 -15.78 -17.36
CA LEU A 352 -14.71 -17.12 -16.99
C LEU A 352 -14.06 -17.88 -18.17
N ASP A 353 -14.47 -17.62 -19.41
CA ASP A 353 -13.82 -18.13 -20.63
C ASP A 353 -12.41 -17.56 -20.86
N GLU A 354 -12.13 -16.37 -20.34
CA GLU A 354 -10.81 -15.73 -20.44
C GLU A 354 -9.83 -16.24 -19.37
N VAL A 355 -10.36 -16.71 -18.23
CA VAL A 355 -9.58 -17.14 -17.07
C VAL A 355 -9.62 -18.65 -16.80
N ASP A 356 -9.96 -19.45 -17.81
CA ASP A 356 -9.83 -20.91 -17.71
C ASP A 356 -8.34 -21.31 -17.52
N TYR A 357 -8.07 -22.22 -16.58
CA TYR A 357 -6.71 -22.62 -16.24
C TYR A 357 -5.91 -23.16 -17.43
N ASP A 358 -6.52 -23.91 -18.35
CA ASP A 358 -5.82 -24.44 -19.53
C ASP A 358 -5.31 -23.28 -20.41
N ARG A 359 -6.15 -22.27 -20.61
CA ARG A 359 -5.81 -21.06 -21.38
C ARG A 359 -4.76 -20.20 -20.68
N LEU A 360 -4.87 -20.02 -19.37
CA LEU A 360 -3.89 -19.26 -18.59
C LEU A 360 -2.52 -19.95 -18.60
N ILE A 361 -2.50 -21.29 -18.49
CA ILE A 361 -1.29 -22.10 -18.61
C ILE A 361 -0.65 -21.90 -19.99
N ASP A 362 -1.43 -21.99 -21.06
CA ASP A 362 -0.91 -21.83 -22.43
C ASP A 362 -0.25 -20.47 -22.60
N ARG A 363 -0.91 -19.38 -22.15
CA ARG A 363 -0.32 -18.03 -22.17
C ARG A 363 0.99 -17.94 -21.41
N VAL A 364 1.10 -18.56 -20.24
CA VAL A 364 2.33 -18.54 -19.43
C VAL A 364 3.45 -19.33 -20.12
N LEU A 365 3.14 -20.53 -20.63
CA LEU A 365 4.11 -21.39 -21.30
C LEU A 365 4.60 -20.76 -22.61
N GLU A 366 3.70 -20.21 -23.42
CA GLU A 366 4.06 -19.45 -24.62
C GLU A 366 5.00 -18.30 -24.28
N ARG A 367 4.67 -17.51 -23.24
CA ARG A 367 5.47 -16.36 -22.81
C ARG A 367 6.87 -16.74 -22.34
N VAL A 368 7.02 -17.81 -21.55
CA VAL A 368 8.33 -18.20 -20.99
C VAL A 368 9.28 -18.76 -22.04
N TYR A 369 8.75 -19.43 -23.07
CA TYR A 369 9.54 -20.02 -24.15
C TYR A 369 9.76 -19.08 -25.35
N ALA A 370 8.81 -18.18 -25.64
CA ALA A 370 9.02 -17.11 -26.60
C ALA A 370 10.06 -16.07 -26.12
N GLY A 371 10.29 -16.00 -24.80
CA GLY A 371 11.06 -14.93 -24.18
C GLY A 371 10.23 -13.63 -24.10
N ALA A 372 10.80 -12.55 -23.56
CA ALA A 372 10.18 -11.22 -23.72
C ALA A 372 9.85 -11.03 -25.22
N PRO A 373 8.69 -10.44 -25.64
CA PRO A 373 8.64 -9.98 -27.02
C PRO A 373 9.85 -9.08 -27.19
N ALA A 374 10.35 -8.92 -28.42
CA ALA A 374 11.10 -7.72 -28.70
C ALA A 374 10.31 -6.61 -28.04
N ALA A 375 10.93 -5.91 -27.07
CA ALA A 375 10.24 -4.81 -26.45
C ALA A 375 9.65 -4.04 -27.63
N PRO A 376 8.39 -3.57 -27.60
CA PRO A 376 8.12 -2.41 -28.43
C PRO A 376 9.32 -1.49 -28.19
N GLU A 377 9.93 -0.93 -29.24
CA GLU A 377 10.95 0.09 -29.07
C GLU A 377 10.31 1.24 -28.28
N GLN A 378 10.12 1.06 -26.98
CA GLN A 378 10.40 2.02 -25.95
C GLN A 378 11.92 2.06 -25.97
N ASP A 379 12.39 2.72 -27.02
CA ASP A 379 13.52 3.61 -26.96
C ASP A 379 13.84 3.89 -25.49
N ARG A 380 15.04 3.49 -25.05
CA ARG A 380 15.56 3.87 -23.74
C ARG A 380 15.87 5.37 -23.69
N THR A 381 15.22 6.17 -24.53
CA THR A 381 14.89 7.54 -24.21
C THR A 381 13.73 7.49 -23.21
N ASP A 382 13.97 8.09 -22.05
CA ASP A 382 12.90 8.40 -21.12
C ASP A 382 11.77 9.16 -21.88
N GLN A 383 10.69 8.43 -22.21
CA GLN A 383 9.54 8.94 -22.97
C GLN A 383 8.67 9.89 -22.14
N ARG A 384 8.99 10.08 -20.86
CA ARG A 384 8.32 11.10 -20.05
C ARG A 384 8.52 12.45 -20.72
N PRO A 385 7.46 13.29 -20.77
CA PRO A 385 7.58 14.63 -21.30
C PRO A 385 8.74 15.37 -20.65
N CYS A 386 9.64 15.93 -21.45
CA CYS A 386 10.75 16.73 -20.94
C CYS A 386 10.32 18.19 -20.84
N VAL A 387 10.45 18.79 -19.66
CA VAL A 387 10.31 20.23 -19.48
C VAL A 387 11.66 20.88 -19.84
N PRO A 388 11.74 21.83 -20.79
CA PRO A 388 13.01 22.45 -21.19
C PRO A 388 13.77 23.07 -20.01
N ALA A 389 15.10 22.98 -19.94
CA ALA A 389 15.89 23.46 -18.80
C ALA A 389 15.68 24.96 -18.48
N GLU A 390 15.49 25.79 -19.51
CA GLU A 390 15.23 27.24 -19.43
C GLU A 390 13.83 27.59 -18.87
N CYS A 391 12.94 26.59 -18.71
CA CYS A 391 11.58 26.80 -18.25
C CYS A 391 11.56 27.17 -16.74
N PRO A 392 11.02 28.35 -16.38
CA PRO A 392 10.88 28.75 -14.98
C PRO A 392 9.75 27.99 -14.28
N VAL A 393 9.84 27.87 -12.96
CA VAL A 393 8.81 27.21 -12.14
C VAL A 393 7.98 28.24 -11.39
N LEU A 394 6.66 28.17 -11.52
CA LEU A 394 5.70 29.00 -10.77
C LEU A 394 5.08 28.15 -9.67
N ILE A 395 5.49 28.39 -8.43
CA ILE A 395 4.94 27.71 -7.26
C ILE A 395 3.82 28.56 -6.67
N VAL A 396 2.60 28.03 -6.63
CA VAL A 396 1.47 28.70 -5.97
C VAL A 396 1.31 28.16 -4.56
N SER A 397 1.31 29.05 -3.57
CA SER A 397 1.30 28.68 -2.16
C SER A 397 0.14 29.32 -1.41
N ASN A 398 -0.54 28.52 -0.60
CA ASN A 398 -1.55 29.00 0.35
C ASN A 398 -0.96 29.62 1.63
N GLU A 399 0.37 29.63 1.78
CA GLU A 399 1.09 30.28 2.89
C GLU A 399 2.13 31.26 2.36
N GLU A 400 2.39 32.32 3.11
CA GLU A 400 3.38 33.34 2.74
C GLU A 400 4.83 32.80 2.81
N TRP A 401 5.71 33.35 1.98
CA TRP A 401 7.14 33.00 2.01
C TRP A 401 7.81 33.30 3.36
N ASN A 402 7.44 34.42 4.00
CA ASN A 402 8.02 34.84 5.29
C ASN A 402 7.42 34.09 6.50
N GLY A 403 6.46 33.20 6.29
CA GLY A 403 5.86 32.40 7.35
C GLY A 403 6.68 31.14 7.71
N PRO A 404 6.09 30.22 8.48
CA PRO A 404 6.69 28.92 8.74
C PRO A 404 7.01 28.17 7.45
N ARG A 405 8.12 27.45 7.43
CA ARG A 405 8.57 26.69 6.26
C ARG A 405 7.86 25.34 6.18
N TYR A 406 7.05 25.17 5.14
CA TYR A 406 6.33 23.92 4.85
C TYR A 406 6.90 23.21 3.61
N SER A 407 6.27 22.11 3.19
CA SER A 407 6.71 21.33 2.03
C SER A 407 6.86 22.18 0.75
N LYS A 408 5.94 23.10 0.46
CA LYS A 408 6.02 24.00 -0.71
C LYS A 408 7.24 24.91 -0.73
N HIS A 409 7.66 25.45 0.41
CA HIS A 409 8.90 26.23 0.51
C HIS A 409 10.13 25.33 0.27
N ARG A 410 10.09 24.09 0.73
CA ARG A 410 11.18 23.13 0.53
C ARG A 410 11.30 22.69 -0.93
N TYR A 411 10.18 22.40 -1.59
CA TYR A 411 10.15 22.17 -3.04
C TYR A 411 10.65 23.39 -3.81
N ALA A 412 10.28 24.60 -3.41
CA ALA A 412 10.81 25.83 -4.03
C ALA A 412 12.33 25.91 -3.95
N LEU A 413 12.91 25.66 -2.77
CA LEU A 413 14.37 25.67 -2.59
C LEU A 413 15.07 24.54 -3.34
N ALA A 414 14.48 23.35 -3.39
CA ALA A 414 15.03 22.21 -4.14
C ALA A 414 15.06 22.50 -5.65
N LEU A 415 13.96 23.01 -6.21
CA LEU A 415 13.85 23.34 -7.63
C LEU A 415 14.71 24.57 -8.02
N GLN A 416 14.87 25.53 -7.11
CA GLN A 416 15.70 26.72 -7.32
C GLN A 416 17.17 26.39 -7.59
N LYS A 417 17.66 25.24 -7.12
CA LYS A 417 19.02 24.76 -7.45
C LYS A 417 19.24 24.52 -8.94
N HIS A 418 18.17 24.28 -9.70
CA HIS A 418 18.23 23.88 -11.10
C HIS A 418 17.63 24.93 -12.04
N ARG A 419 16.61 25.67 -11.60
CA ARG A 419 15.78 26.54 -12.44
C ARG A 419 15.31 27.76 -11.66
N GLN A 420 15.01 28.88 -12.32
CA GLN A 420 14.44 30.04 -11.64
C GLN A 420 13.02 29.73 -11.12
N VAL A 421 12.82 29.91 -9.81
CA VAL A 421 11.53 29.72 -9.15
C VAL A 421 10.89 31.06 -8.84
N TYR A 422 9.62 31.19 -9.22
CA TYR A 422 8.71 32.25 -8.81
C TYR A 422 7.73 31.69 -7.78
N PHE A 423 7.81 32.17 -6.55
CA PHE A 423 6.92 31.75 -5.47
C PHE A 423 5.77 32.75 -5.31
N ILE A 424 4.55 32.32 -5.53
CA ILE A 424 3.36 33.18 -5.52
C ILE A 424 2.72 33.12 -4.13
N ASP A 425 2.82 34.22 -3.40
CA ASP A 425 2.23 34.39 -2.07
C ASP A 425 0.68 34.29 -2.11
N PRO A 426 0.03 34.00 -0.97
CA PRO A 426 -1.43 34.07 -0.85
C PRO A 426 -1.97 35.45 -1.25
N ALA A 427 -3.18 35.46 -1.79
CA ALA A 427 -3.79 36.70 -2.23
C ALA A 427 -4.17 37.55 -1.01
N SER A 428 -3.87 38.85 -1.06
CA SER A 428 -4.28 39.75 0.03
C SER A 428 -5.80 39.89 0.10
N GLN A 429 -6.31 40.15 1.31
CA GLN A 429 -7.72 40.48 1.51
C GLN A 429 -8.13 41.65 0.62
N TRP A 430 -9.25 41.51 -0.09
CA TRP A 430 -9.70 42.50 -1.06
C TRP A 430 -10.11 43.81 -0.37
N ARG A 431 -9.76 44.95 -0.98
CA ARG A 431 -10.19 46.29 -0.58
C ARG A 431 -10.62 47.09 -1.82
N PRO A 432 -11.56 48.05 -1.71
CA PRO A 432 -12.01 48.86 -2.87
C PRO A 432 -10.88 49.56 -3.64
N SER A 433 -9.81 49.97 -2.96
CA SER A 433 -8.62 50.56 -3.59
C SER A 433 -7.87 49.60 -4.53
N HIS A 434 -8.09 48.30 -4.45
CA HIS A 434 -7.48 47.31 -5.33
C HIS A 434 -7.96 47.43 -6.78
N PHE A 435 -9.11 48.07 -7.03
CA PHE A 435 -9.57 48.42 -8.38
C PHE A 435 -8.61 49.34 -9.14
N PHE A 436 -7.64 49.97 -8.48
CA PHE A 436 -6.67 50.86 -9.14
C PHE A 436 -5.20 50.46 -8.91
N GLN A 437 -4.94 49.40 -8.13
CA GLN A 437 -3.58 49.02 -7.70
C GLN A 437 -3.22 47.62 -8.21
N TRP A 438 -2.81 47.57 -9.48
CA TRP A 438 -2.84 46.36 -10.33
C TRP A 438 -1.49 45.69 -10.60
N LEU A 439 -0.41 46.23 -10.01
CA LEU A 439 0.95 45.77 -10.24
C LEU A 439 1.23 44.46 -9.49
N VAL A 440 1.83 43.49 -10.19
CA VAL A 440 2.52 42.37 -9.56
C VAL A 440 3.77 42.93 -8.90
N ARG A 441 3.94 42.70 -7.60
CA ARG A 441 5.15 43.08 -6.88
C ARG A 441 6.03 41.85 -6.76
N SER A 442 7.33 42.03 -6.97
CA SER A 442 8.33 41.00 -6.77
C SER A 442 9.34 41.41 -5.71
N ARG A 443 9.94 40.42 -5.06
CA ARG A 443 11.12 40.58 -4.22
C ARG A 443 11.99 39.35 -4.34
N SER A 444 13.30 39.52 -4.37
CA SER A 444 14.24 38.39 -4.36
C SER A 444 14.58 37.98 -2.94
N THR A 445 14.74 36.68 -2.73
CA THR A 445 15.15 36.10 -1.44
C THR A 445 16.65 35.80 -1.46
N PRO A 446 17.31 35.68 -0.29
CA PRO A 446 18.72 35.28 -0.22
C PRO A 446 19.01 33.95 -0.93
N GLU A 447 18.02 33.06 -1.01
CA GLU A 447 18.12 31.75 -1.65
C GLU A 447 17.87 31.79 -3.18
N GLY A 448 17.64 32.97 -3.77
CA GLY A 448 17.45 33.15 -5.22
C GLY A 448 16.02 32.98 -5.72
N VAL A 449 15.07 32.58 -4.85
CA VAL A 449 13.64 32.51 -5.19
C VAL A 449 13.07 33.93 -5.32
N ILE A 450 12.30 34.20 -6.38
CA ILE A 450 11.59 35.47 -6.58
C ILE A 450 10.16 35.30 -6.04
N VAL A 451 9.82 36.04 -4.99
CA VAL A 451 8.49 36.00 -4.38
C VAL A 451 7.60 37.02 -5.07
N LEU A 452 6.48 36.58 -5.62
CA LEU A 452 5.47 37.39 -6.28
C LEU A 452 4.24 37.57 -5.39
N SER A 453 3.79 38.82 -5.28
CA SER A 453 2.54 39.16 -4.59
C SER A 453 1.63 39.96 -5.51
N TYR A 454 0.33 39.72 -5.40
CA TYR A 454 -0.69 40.40 -6.18
C TYR A 454 -1.92 40.71 -5.32
N ARG A 455 -2.80 41.54 -5.86
CA ARG A 455 -4.07 41.93 -5.25
C ARG A 455 -5.22 41.42 -6.10
N ASN A 456 -6.24 40.84 -5.46
CA ASN A 456 -7.46 40.44 -6.15
C ASN A 456 -8.15 41.65 -6.77
N LEU A 457 -8.68 41.48 -7.98
CA LEU A 457 -9.38 42.52 -8.73
C LEU A 457 -10.74 42.83 -8.11
N ILE A 458 -11.48 41.78 -7.76
CA ILE A 458 -12.85 41.85 -7.25
C ILE A 458 -12.96 41.11 -5.92
N PRO A 459 -13.92 41.46 -5.06
CA PRO A 459 -14.16 40.69 -3.85
C PRO A 459 -14.59 39.27 -4.22
N LEU A 460 -14.00 38.27 -3.56
CA LEU A 460 -14.34 36.86 -3.71
C LEU A 460 -15.67 36.57 -2.99
N LEU A 461 -16.77 37.14 -3.49
CA LEU A 461 -18.15 37.04 -2.97
C LEU A 461 -18.70 35.61 -3.10
N GLY A 462 -18.22 34.68 -2.25
CA GLY A 462 -18.68 33.28 -2.25
C GLY A 462 -18.36 32.53 -3.54
N GLY A 463 -17.27 32.88 -4.24
CA GLY A 463 -16.76 32.10 -5.39
C GLY A 463 -17.39 32.39 -6.76
N ARG A 464 -18.58 33.03 -6.85
CA ARG A 464 -19.32 33.18 -8.13
C ARG A 464 -18.56 33.90 -9.26
N LEU A 465 -17.63 34.79 -8.91
CA LEU A 465 -16.79 35.52 -9.86
C LEU A 465 -15.29 35.17 -9.73
N ALA A 466 -14.96 34.16 -8.92
CA ALA A 466 -13.56 33.78 -8.67
C ALA A 466 -12.82 33.42 -9.96
N TRP A 467 -13.49 32.77 -10.92
CA TRP A 467 -12.92 32.43 -12.23
C TRP A 467 -12.48 33.66 -13.04
N ILE A 468 -13.20 34.80 -12.93
CA ILE A 468 -12.83 36.05 -13.61
C ILE A 468 -11.55 36.61 -12.98
N ASN A 469 -11.52 36.65 -11.65
CA ASN A 469 -10.35 37.09 -10.90
C ASN A 469 -9.14 36.24 -11.27
N ASP A 470 -9.26 34.92 -11.19
CA ASP A 470 -8.19 33.97 -11.53
C ASP A 470 -7.69 34.14 -12.96
N ARG A 471 -8.60 34.31 -13.93
CA ARG A 471 -8.22 34.52 -15.34
C ARG A 471 -7.46 35.83 -15.54
N VAL A 472 -7.83 36.91 -14.85
CA VAL A 472 -7.13 38.20 -14.93
C VAL A 472 -5.76 38.10 -14.25
N ILE A 473 -5.70 37.55 -13.05
CA ILE A 473 -4.44 37.39 -12.29
C ILE A 473 -3.47 36.48 -13.03
N ALA A 474 -3.93 35.33 -13.53
CA ALA A 474 -3.13 34.40 -14.32
C ALA A 474 -2.48 35.09 -15.54
N ARG A 475 -3.24 35.90 -16.28
CA ARG A 475 -2.69 36.66 -17.43
C ARG A 475 -1.66 37.70 -17.01
N ARG A 476 -1.81 38.33 -15.85
CA ARG A 476 -0.84 39.29 -15.32
C ARG A 476 0.46 38.61 -14.89
N LEU A 477 0.35 37.51 -14.14
CA LEU A 477 1.48 36.69 -13.75
C LEU A 477 2.22 36.17 -14.98
N ARG A 478 1.49 35.69 -16.00
CA ARG A 478 2.08 35.30 -17.28
C ARG A 478 2.87 36.43 -17.94
N ARG A 479 2.27 37.63 -18.04
CA ARG A 479 2.95 38.81 -18.63
C ARG A 479 4.21 39.18 -17.86
N TYR A 480 4.16 39.12 -16.53
CA TYR A 480 5.31 39.42 -15.68
C TYR A 480 6.45 38.42 -15.92
N VAL A 481 6.17 37.13 -15.86
CA VAL A 481 7.19 36.09 -16.09
C VAL A 481 7.72 36.13 -17.52
N SER A 482 6.89 36.44 -18.51
CA SER A 482 7.31 36.52 -19.91
C SER A 482 8.20 37.73 -20.25
N GLN A 483 8.41 38.66 -19.32
CA GLN A 483 9.38 39.75 -19.50
C GLN A 483 10.82 39.25 -19.40
N GLU A 484 11.05 38.24 -18.55
CA GLU A 484 12.39 37.69 -18.26
C GLU A 484 12.62 36.33 -18.93
N HIS A 485 11.54 35.60 -19.28
CA HIS A 485 11.61 34.26 -19.86
C HIS A 485 10.79 34.14 -21.13
N THR A 486 11.37 33.56 -22.18
CA THR A 486 10.67 33.22 -23.43
C THR A 486 9.92 31.89 -23.32
N GLU A 487 10.42 30.96 -22.51
CA GLU A 487 9.83 29.64 -22.30
C GLU A 487 8.58 29.69 -21.42
N LYS A 488 7.63 28.79 -21.72
CA LYS A 488 6.37 28.66 -20.97
C LYS A 488 6.63 28.03 -19.60
N PRO A 489 6.10 28.57 -18.49
CA PRO A 489 6.42 28.10 -17.15
C PRO A 489 5.88 26.70 -16.83
N LEU A 490 6.56 26.00 -15.91
CA LEU A 490 5.99 24.89 -15.18
C LEU A 490 5.13 25.43 -14.04
N PHE A 491 3.85 25.12 -14.06
CA PHE A 491 2.94 25.48 -12.98
C PHE A 491 2.94 24.40 -11.90
N TRP A 492 3.17 24.76 -10.65
CA TRP A 492 3.16 23.82 -9.52
C TRP A 492 2.37 24.41 -8.35
N SER A 493 1.11 24.01 -8.18
CA SER A 493 0.27 24.53 -7.11
C SER A 493 0.24 23.63 -5.89
N PHE A 494 0.40 24.24 -4.71
CA PHE A 494 0.06 23.68 -3.41
C PHE A 494 -1.20 24.34 -2.81
N ASP A 495 -1.79 25.29 -3.54
CA ASP A 495 -2.99 26.01 -3.12
C ASP A 495 -4.23 25.37 -3.80
N PRO A 496 -5.18 24.82 -3.03
CA PRO A 496 -6.36 24.15 -3.58
C PRO A 496 -7.40 25.12 -4.14
N ALA A 497 -7.28 26.43 -3.92
CA ALA A 497 -8.38 27.38 -4.10
C ALA A 497 -8.08 28.56 -5.03
N ARG A 498 -6.89 28.62 -5.64
CA ARG A 498 -6.50 29.73 -6.53
C ARG A 498 -5.83 29.24 -7.80
N LEU A 499 -5.99 30.04 -8.86
CA LEU A 499 -5.40 29.80 -10.18
C LEU A 499 -5.80 28.42 -10.71
N LEU A 500 -7.09 28.10 -10.59
CA LEU A 500 -7.65 26.76 -10.83
C LEU A 500 -7.49 26.25 -12.27
N ASN A 501 -7.09 27.11 -13.21
CA ASN A 501 -6.86 26.76 -14.60
C ASN A 501 -5.46 27.19 -15.05
N PRO A 502 -4.47 26.26 -15.01
CA PRO A 502 -3.08 26.54 -15.39
C PRO A 502 -2.91 27.03 -16.84
N ARG A 503 -3.87 26.73 -17.74
CA ARG A 503 -3.82 27.19 -19.14
C ARG A 503 -3.88 28.71 -19.26
N HIS A 504 -4.52 29.40 -18.31
CA HIS A 504 -4.55 30.87 -18.29
C HIS A 504 -3.17 31.49 -18.01
N LEU A 505 -2.29 30.76 -17.29
CA LEU A 505 -0.90 31.15 -17.07
C LEU A 505 0.00 30.82 -18.27
N GLY A 506 -0.52 30.08 -19.26
CA GLY A 506 0.26 29.63 -20.41
C GLY A 506 1.29 28.56 -20.04
N ALA A 507 1.02 27.75 -19.01
CA ALA A 507 1.93 26.73 -18.52
C ALA A 507 2.23 25.68 -19.61
N SER A 508 3.49 25.23 -19.67
CA SER A 508 3.93 24.11 -20.54
C SER A 508 3.50 22.75 -19.95
N ARG A 509 3.57 22.66 -18.62
CA ARG A 509 3.12 21.56 -17.79
C ARG A 509 2.56 22.10 -16.48
N SER A 510 1.69 21.33 -15.86
CA SER A 510 1.00 21.74 -14.64
C SER A 510 0.86 20.60 -13.64
N VAL A 511 1.17 20.92 -12.38
CA VAL A 511 1.11 20.01 -11.24
C VAL A 511 0.22 20.63 -10.18
N TYR A 512 -0.74 19.85 -9.69
CA TYR A 512 -1.36 20.10 -8.41
C TYR A 512 -0.78 19.14 -7.37
N HIS A 513 -0.19 19.66 -6.29
CA HIS A 513 0.45 18.87 -5.25
C HIS A 513 -0.35 18.98 -3.95
N CYS A 514 -1.16 17.96 -3.69
CA CYS A 514 -1.97 17.82 -2.49
C CYS A 514 -1.10 17.37 -1.32
N VAL A 515 -0.85 18.29 -0.38
CA VAL A 515 0.01 18.10 0.80
C VAL A 515 -0.75 18.08 2.12
N ASP A 516 -2.07 18.26 2.10
CA ASP A 516 -2.93 18.25 3.28
C ASP A 516 -4.38 17.91 2.90
N ASP A 517 -5.21 17.61 3.89
CA ASP A 517 -6.64 17.38 3.69
C ASP A 517 -7.44 18.68 3.69
N HIS A 518 -7.70 19.21 2.49
CA HIS A 518 -8.46 20.45 2.29
C HIS A 518 -9.99 20.25 2.29
N THR A 519 -10.54 19.61 3.33
CA THR A 519 -11.97 19.23 3.42
C THR A 519 -12.98 20.34 3.10
N ASN A 520 -12.64 21.61 3.39
CA ASN A 520 -13.52 22.77 3.19
C ASN A 520 -13.44 23.40 1.78
N ARG A 521 -12.62 22.86 0.87
CA ARG A 521 -12.37 23.41 -0.49
C ARG A 521 -12.42 22.34 -1.58
N ARG A 522 -13.24 21.30 -1.36
CA ARG A 522 -13.28 20.10 -2.21
C ARG A 522 -13.69 20.39 -3.66
N GLU A 523 -14.49 21.42 -3.92
CA GLU A 523 -14.94 21.71 -5.28
C GLU A 523 -13.86 22.42 -6.09
N GLU A 524 -13.28 23.50 -5.54
CA GLU A 524 -12.18 24.23 -6.18
C GLU A 524 -10.96 23.31 -6.39
N GLU A 525 -10.64 22.49 -5.39
CA GLU A 525 -9.53 21.56 -5.46
C GLU A 525 -9.75 20.50 -6.55
N ARG A 526 -10.97 19.96 -6.69
CA ARG A 526 -11.32 19.03 -7.76
C ARG A 526 -11.26 19.70 -9.13
N GLU A 527 -11.66 20.96 -9.24
CA GLU A 527 -11.53 21.72 -10.49
C GLU A 527 -10.05 21.91 -10.87
N LEU A 528 -9.21 22.34 -9.93
CA LEU A 528 -7.77 22.46 -10.16
C LEU A 528 -7.15 21.12 -10.54
N ALA A 529 -7.50 20.04 -9.83
CA ALA A 529 -7.03 18.69 -10.13
C ALA A 529 -7.41 18.26 -11.55
N ARG A 530 -8.66 18.51 -12.00
CA ARG A 530 -9.09 18.21 -13.39
C ARG A 530 -8.33 19.01 -14.43
N ASN A 531 -7.97 20.25 -14.11
CA ASN A 531 -7.31 21.17 -15.03
C ASN A 531 -5.78 21.03 -15.07
N ALA A 532 -5.18 20.31 -14.11
CA ALA A 532 -3.75 20.04 -14.05
C ALA A 532 -3.36 18.82 -14.91
N ASP A 533 -2.14 18.79 -15.43
CA ASP A 533 -1.62 17.63 -16.18
C ASP A 533 -1.32 16.46 -15.23
N HIS A 534 -0.88 16.77 -14.00
CA HIS A 534 -0.53 15.79 -12.98
C HIS A 534 -1.02 16.21 -11.59
N VAL A 535 -1.45 15.23 -10.79
CA VAL A 535 -1.76 15.39 -9.38
C VAL A 535 -0.78 14.57 -8.55
N LEU A 536 -0.06 15.22 -7.64
CA LEU A 536 0.86 14.57 -6.71
C LEU A 536 0.24 14.57 -5.30
N CYS A 537 0.30 13.45 -4.61
CA CYS A 537 -0.22 13.30 -3.25
C CYS A 537 0.86 12.80 -2.31
N ILE A 538 0.99 13.44 -1.14
CA ILE A 538 1.97 13.05 -0.11
C ILE A 538 1.65 11.74 0.62
N ALA A 539 0.45 11.22 0.42
CA ALA A 539 -0.06 10.03 1.07
C ALA A 539 -1.02 9.31 0.13
N ARG A 540 -1.01 7.98 0.17
CA ARG A 540 -1.85 7.15 -0.70
C ARG A 540 -3.34 7.40 -0.50
N GLU A 541 -3.75 7.65 0.74
CA GLU A 541 -5.15 7.92 1.09
C GLU A 541 -5.71 9.19 0.42
N LEU A 542 -4.86 10.19 0.17
CA LEU A 542 -5.29 11.41 -0.52
C LEU A 542 -5.57 11.20 -2.01
N MET A 543 -4.97 10.18 -2.63
CA MET A 543 -5.07 9.93 -4.08
C MET A 543 -6.50 9.60 -4.51
N GLU A 544 -7.27 8.93 -3.66
CA GLU A 544 -8.65 8.50 -3.94
C GLU A 544 -9.57 9.66 -4.36
N ARG A 545 -9.28 10.86 -3.85
CA ARG A 545 -10.03 12.08 -4.17
C ARG A 545 -9.89 12.50 -5.63
N PHE A 546 -8.80 12.12 -6.28
CA PHE A 546 -8.38 12.66 -7.58
C PHE A 546 -8.35 11.61 -8.68
N ILE A 547 -8.24 10.32 -8.37
CA ILE A 547 -8.16 9.23 -9.38
C ILE A 547 -9.38 9.22 -10.32
N THR A 548 -10.54 9.70 -9.86
CA THR A 548 -11.76 9.79 -10.68
C THR A 548 -11.84 11.06 -11.53
N CYS A 549 -10.96 12.04 -11.31
CA CYS A 549 -11.02 13.34 -11.98
C CYS A 549 -9.71 13.77 -12.65
N ASN A 550 -8.61 13.03 -12.50
CA ASN A 550 -7.36 13.23 -13.21
C ASN A 550 -6.74 11.87 -13.57
N ASP A 551 -6.28 11.74 -14.82
CA ASP A 551 -5.71 10.48 -15.33
C ASP A 551 -4.26 10.23 -14.87
N SER A 552 -3.61 11.21 -14.25
CA SER A 552 -2.23 11.17 -13.79
C SER A 552 -2.11 11.57 -12.32
N VAL A 553 -2.54 10.66 -11.44
CA VAL A 553 -2.41 10.80 -9.98
C VAL A 553 -1.26 9.94 -9.47
N GLN A 554 -0.31 10.55 -8.77
CA GLN A 554 0.89 9.87 -8.28
C GLN A 554 1.14 10.14 -6.81
N PHE A 555 1.68 9.12 -6.14
CA PHE A 555 2.18 9.23 -4.79
C PHE A 555 3.60 9.80 -4.80
N VAL A 556 3.80 10.95 -4.17
CA VAL A 556 5.11 11.58 -3.96
C VAL A 556 5.22 12.02 -2.51
N PRO A 557 6.01 11.33 -1.66
CA PRO A 557 6.07 11.61 -0.23
C PRO A 557 6.73 12.96 0.08
N HIS A 558 6.76 13.32 1.37
CA HIS A 558 7.54 14.47 1.82
C HIS A 558 9.03 14.34 1.46
N GLY A 559 9.57 15.37 0.81
CA GLY A 559 10.97 15.41 0.38
C GLY A 559 11.93 15.92 1.44
N LEU A 560 13.14 15.35 1.46
CA LEU A 560 14.26 15.70 2.32
C LEU A 560 15.37 16.43 1.55
N SER A 561 15.94 17.47 2.16
CA SER A 561 17.16 18.11 1.70
C SER A 561 18.37 17.49 2.38
N ASP A 562 19.56 17.68 1.80
CA ASP A 562 20.81 17.15 2.39
C ASP A 562 21.03 17.66 3.82
N THR A 563 20.63 18.90 4.10
CA THR A 563 20.73 19.50 5.43
C THR A 563 19.87 18.82 6.50
N ASP A 564 18.83 18.05 6.15
CA ASP A 564 18.07 17.31 7.16
C ASP A 564 18.89 16.14 7.73
N PHE A 565 19.88 15.64 6.98
CA PHE A 565 20.80 14.58 7.40
C PHE A 565 21.96 15.11 8.26
N ASP A 566 22.11 16.42 8.36
CA ASP A 566 23.18 17.03 9.16
C ASP A 566 22.95 16.75 10.65
N SER A 567 23.89 16.04 11.26
CA SER A 567 23.86 15.70 12.69
C SER A 567 24.73 16.63 13.54
N LEU A 568 24.96 17.86 13.07
CA LEU A 568 25.74 18.86 13.81
C LEU A 568 24.99 19.26 15.08
N LEU A 569 25.69 19.19 16.21
CA LEU A 569 25.08 19.48 17.50
C LEU A 569 24.91 21.00 17.69
N PRO A 570 23.88 21.44 18.44
CA PRO A 570 23.66 22.86 18.67
C PRO A 570 24.83 23.44 19.46
N THR A 571 25.33 24.60 19.01
CA THR A 571 26.45 25.33 19.62
C THR A 571 26.07 26.05 20.91
N ASN A 572 24.77 26.32 21.13
CA ASN A 572 24.24 26.95 22.33
C ASN A 572 23.37 25.99 23.13
N GLY A 573 23.48 26.05 24.46
CA GLY A 573 22.74 25.20 25.39
C GLY A 573 21.23 25.44 25.32
N LEU A 574 20.48 24.39 24.98
CA LEU A 574 19.05 24.34 25.27
C LEU A 574 18.85 24.25 26.79
N PRO A 575 17.69 24.64 27.33
CA PRO A 575 17.36 24.44 28.74
C PRO A 575 17.08 22.96 29.08
N ALA A 576 17.69 22.02 28.35
CA ALA A 576 17.58 20.59 28.58
C ALA A 576 18.90 19.88 28.21
N PRO A 577 19.31 18.84 28.96
CA PRO A 577 20.43 17.98 28.59
C PRO A 577 20.13 17.25 27.29
N ARG A 578 21.19 16.83 26.59
CA ARG A 578 21.08 16.02 25.36
C ARG A 578 20.28 14.74 25.60
N GLY A 579 19.59 14.26 24.57
CA GLY A 579 18.70 13.10 24.68
C GLY A 579 17.26 13.47 25.03
N TYR A 580 16.90 14.76 25.04
CA TYR A 580 15.52 15.20 25.24
C TYR A 580 14.56 14.67 24.16
N ALA A 581 13.29 14.50 24.51
CA ALA A 581 12.20 14.21 23.60
C ALA A 581 11.70 15.52 22.98
N LEU A 582 11.57 15.56 21.65
CA LEU A 582 11.41 16.80 20.91
C LEU A 582 10.09 16.86 20.13
N TYR A 583 9.33 17.92 20.36
CA TYR A 583 8.27 18.36 19.45
C TYR A 583 8.67 19.70 18.82
N ILE A 584 8.55 19.84 17.50
CA ILE A 584 8.75 21.12 16.79
C ILE A 584 7.59 21.34 15.83
N GLY A 585 6.84 22.43 15.97
CA GLY A 585 5.75 22.78 15.05
C GLY A 585 4.73 23.72 15.69
N ASN A 586 3.66 24.05 14.95
CA ASN A 586 2.54 24.81 15.52
C ASN A 586 1.82 23.98 16.58
N ILE A 587 1.61 24.53 17.78
CA ILE A 587 0.88 23.87 18.86
C ILE A 587 -0.53 24.45 18.93
N ASN A 588 -1.53 23.59 18.77
CA ASN A 588 -2.94 23.94 18.72
C ASN A 588 -3.84 22.78 19.20
N ASP A 589 -5.15 23.01 19.21
CA ASP A 589 -6.15 22.09 19.76
C ASP A 589 -6.28 20.74 19.02
N ARG A 590 -5.56 20.54 17.90
CA ARG A 590 -5.44 19.22 17.25
C ARG A 590 -4.58 18.25 18.06
N HIS A 591 -3.77 18.73 19.01
CA HIS A 591 -2.89 17.90 19.84
C HIS A 591 -3.65 17.20 20.96
N ASP A 592 -3.27 15.96 21.24
CA ASP A 592 -3.80 15.24 22.39
C ASP A 592 -3.02 15.63 23.66
N PHE A 593 -3.41 16.76 24.25
CA PHE A 593 -2.75 17.27 25.46
C PHE A 593 -2.95 16.37 26.69
N ALA A 594 -4.00 15.55 26.71
CA ALA A 594 -4.21 14.57 27.78
C ALA A 594 -3.12 13.48 27.71
N LEU A 595 -2.81 12.98 26.51
CA LEU A 595 -1.70 12.04 26.33
C LEU A 595 -0.35 12.71 26.62
N TRP A 596 -0.14 13.95 26.19
CA TRP A 596 1.09 14.68 26.52
C TRP A 596 1.31 14.78 28.01
N GLU A 597 0.28 15.15 28.77
CA GLU A 597 0.36 15.23 30.22
C GLU A 597 0.70 13.89 30.86
N ARG A 598 0.04 12.80 30.44
CA ARG A 598 0.35 11.45 30.94
C ARG A 598 1.80 11.08 30.66
N LEU A 599 2.32 11.42 29.49
CA LEU A 599 3.70 11.17 29.09
C LEU A 599 4.69 11.95 29.97
N PHE A 600 4.42 13.24 30.23
CA PHE A 600 5.27 14.09 31.06
C PHE A 600 5.31 13.61 32.52
N ALA A 601 4.15 13.21 33.06
CA ALA A 601 4.02 12.72 34.42
C ALA A 601 4.68 11.33 34.61
N ALA A 602 4.60 10.45 33.61
CA ALA A 602 5.15 9.09 33.68
C ALA A 602 6.68 9.05 33.58
N HIS A 603 7.30 10.07 33.00
CA HIS A 603 8.75 10.11 32.74
C HIS A 603 9.41 11.39 33.30
N PRO A 604 9.43 11.59 34.63
CA PRO A 604 10.00 12.79 35.25
C PRO A 604 11.52 12.94 35.06
N ASP A 605 12.21 11.85 34.74
CA ASP A 605 13.64 11.78 34.43
C ASP A 605 13.96 12.14 32.96
N GLN A 606 12.96 12.09 32.09
CA GLN A 606 13.09 12.46 30.68
C GLN A 606 12.75 13.94 30.48
N HIS A 607 13.63 14.69 29.81
CA HIS A 607 13.35 16.05 29.41
C HIS A 607 12.50 16.10 28.13
N PHE A 608 11.48 16.96 28.11
CA PHE A 608 10.65 17.23 26.94
C PHE A 608 10.87 18.67 26.49
N VAL A 609 11.18 18.87 25.20
CA VAL A 609 11.38 20.18 24.59
C VAL A 609 10.34 20.39 23.51
N ILE A 610 9.47 21.38 23.69
CA ILE A 610 8.38 21.73 22.79
C ILE A 610 8.68 23.09 22.18
N VAL A 611 8.87 23.13 20.86
CA VAL A 611 9.29 24.34 20.14
C VAL A 611 8.23 24.76 19.13
N GLY A 612 7.74 25.98 19.24
CA GLY A 612 6.87 26.56 18.21
C GLY A 612 5.84 27.55 18.73
N PRO A 613 5.00 28.09 17.84
CA PRO A 613 3.96 29.01 18.24
C PRO A 613 2.85 28.29 19.00
N TRP A 614 2.35 28.93 20.05
CA TRP A 614 1.32 28.39 20.93
C TRP A 614 -0.02 29.07 20.64
N ASN A 615 -1.00 28.31 20.14
CA ASN A 615 -2.36 28.77 19.89
C ASN A 615 -3.37 27.70 20.33
N VAL A 616 -3.56 27.57 21.65
CA VAL A 616 -4.32 26.49 22.28
C VAL A 616 -5.44 27.07 23.13
N THR A 617 -6.65 26.55 22.93
CA THR A 617 -7.82 26.85 23.77
C THR A 617 -8.20 25.67 24.67
N ASP A 618 -7.70 24.46 24.35
CA ASP A 618 -7.82 23.26 25.17
C ASP A 618 -7.40 23.55 26.64
N PRO A 619 -8.25 23.23 27.64
CA PRO A 619 -7.95 23.52 29.05
C PRO A 619 -6.68 22.84 29.57
N VAL A 620 -6.44 21.59 29.17
CA VAL A 620 -5.25 20.83 29.61
C VAL A 620 -4.02 21.46 28.98
N GLY A 621 -4.07 21.72 27.68
CA GLY A 621 -2.98 22.38 26.97
C GLY A 621 -2.63 23.75 27.58
N ARG A 622 -3.63 24.62 27.81
CA ARG A 622 -3.40 25.94 28.45
C ARG A 622 -2.70 25.82 29.79
N ARG A 623 -3.19 24.92 30.65
CA ARG A 623 -2.59 24.65 31.97
C ARG A 623 -1.12 24.22 31.84
N LEU A 624 -0.83 23.27 30.94
CA LEU A 624 0.54 22.78 30.72
C LEU A 624 1.51 23.92 30.38
N TYR A 625 1.07 24.89 29.59
CA TYR A 625 1.92 26.01 29.13
C TYR A 625 2.02 27.17 30.12
N GLU A 626 0.91 27.54 30.76
CA GLU A 626 0.80 28.70 31.65
C GLU A 626 1.32 28.38 33.06
N GLU A 627 0.88 27.27 33.65
CA GLU A 627 1.25 26.87 35.01
C GLU A 627 2.58 26.10 35.05
N ARG A 628 2.97 25.48 33.93
CA ARG A 628 4.20 24.67 33.79
C ARG A 628 4.41 23.69 34.95
N PRO A 629 3.43 22.80 35.21
CA PRO A 629 3.44 21.95 36.40
C PRO A 629 4.59 20.92 36.42
N TYR A 630 5.24 20.67 35.28
CA TYR A 630 6.28 19.66 35.12
C TYR A 630 7.66 20.31 34.92
N PRO A 631 8.63 20.15 35.84
CA PRO A 631 9.95 20.80 35.75
C PRO A 631 10.85 20.22 34.64
N ASN A 632 10.53 19.02 34.14
CA ASN A 632 11.20 18.35 33.02
C ASN A 632 10.67 18.79 31.65
N VAL A 633 9.66 19.69 31.59
CA VAL A 633 9.02 20.14 30.34
C VAL A 633 9.39 21.58 30.01
N HIS A 634 9.91 21.79 28.80
CA HIS A 634 10.48 23.06 28.35
C HIS A 634 9.76 23.57 27.09
N PHE A 635 8.99 24.65 27.24
CA PHE A 635 8.34 25.32 26.12
C PHE A 635 9.24 26.46 25.58
N LEU A 636 9.60 26.36 24.30
CA LEU A 636 10.44 27.33 23.61
C LEU A 636 9.65 28.08 22.54
N ARG A 637 10.05 29.33 22.32
CA ARG A 637 9.54 30.16 21.23
C ARG A 637 9.89 29.56 19.87
N PRO A 638 9.19 29.96 18.79
CA PRO A 638 9.58 29.59 17.43
C PRO A 638 11.06 29.89 17.19
N VAL A 639 11.76 28.91 16.61
CA VAL A 639 13.17 29.05 16.21
C VAL A 639 13.26 29.25 14.71
N ARG A 640 14.40 29.78 14.27
CA ARG A 640 14.74 29.83 12.85
C ARG A 640 14.82 28.41 12.28
N TYR A 641 14.42 28.26 11.03
CA TYR A 641 14.34 26.96 10.38
C TYR A 641 15.68 26.22 10.34
N GLU A 642 16.79 26.93 10.16
CA GLU A 642 18.15 26.40 10.20
C GLU A 642 18.51 25.69 11.52
N MET A 643 17.80 26.00 12.62
CA MET A 643 18.01 25.34 13.91
C MET A 643 17.36 23.96 13.99
N LEU A 644 16.51 23.58 13.02
CA LEU A 644 15.77 22.32 13.06
C LEU A 644 16.70 21.09 13.11
N ALA A 645 17.64 20.98 12.18
CA ALA A 645 18.55 19.83 12.12
C ALA A 645 19.44 19.71 13.38
N PRO A 646 20.04 20.80 13.91
CA PRO A 646 20.75 20.74 15.17
C PRO A 646 19.89 20.34 16.39
N LEU A 647 18.63 20.80 16.45
CA LEU A 647 17.72 20.38 17.52
C LEU A 647 17.44 18.87 17.44
N ILE A 648 17.13 18.35 16.25
CA ILE A 648 16.91 16.91 16.05
C ILE A 648 18.19 16.13 16.43
N ALA A 649 19.38 16.64 16.08
CA ALA A 649 20.65 15.98 16.38
C ALA A 649 20.87 15.81 17.89
N GLY A 650 20.53 16.86 18.67
CA GLY A 650 20.60 16.85 20.13
C GLY A 650 19.51 16.05 20.84
N SER A 651 18.39 15.76 20.17
CA SER A 651 17.27 15.00 20.71
C SER A 651 17.55 13.49 20.79
N GLY A 652 16.86 12.80 21.72
CA GLY A 652 16.82 11.34 21.78
C GLY A 652 15.76 10.76 20.82
N CYS A 653 14.58 11.39 20.81
CA CYS A 653 13.45 11.02 19.97
C CYS A 653 12.62 12.25 19.59
N GLY A 654 11.74 12.08 18.61
CA GLY A 654 10.65 13.00 18.33
C GLY A 654 9.30 12.47 18.78
N PHE A 655 8.34 13.35 19.00
CA PHE A 655 6.96 12.92 19.25
C PHE A 655 5.90 13.81 18.57
N LEU A 656 4.73 13.24 18.29
CA LEU A 656 3.56 13.92 17.73
C LEU A 656 2.27 13.14 18.06
N PHE A 657 1.58 13.52 19.13
CA PHE A 657 0.28 12.95 19.45
C PHE A 657 -0.84 13.93 19.14
N LEU A 658 -1.75 13.49 18.27
CA LEU A 658 -2.85 14.26 17.72
C LEU A 658 -4.17 13.55 18.02
N LYS A 659 -5.22 14.36 18.23
CA LYS A 659 -6.58 13.90 18.52
C LYS A 659 -7.15 13.07 17.36
N ARG A 660 -7.78 11.93 17.66
CA ARG A 660 -8.24 10.95 16.67
C ARG A 660 -9.43 11.43 15.84
N GLU A 661 -10.26 12.28 16.41
CA GLU A 661 -11.50 12.79 15.82
C GLU A 661 -11.30 13.66 14.57
N HIS A 662 -10.07 14.13 14.31
CA HIS A 662 -9.77 14.88 13.09
C HIS A 662 -9.13 13.96 12.04
N PRO A 663 -9.83 13.65 10.92
CA PRO A 663 -9.30 12.74 9.88
C PRO A 663 -7.93 13.15 9.34
N ALA A 664 -7.71 14.46 9.14
CA ALA A 664 -6.44 15.03 8.69
C ALA A 664 -5.24 14.72 9.61
N ASN A 665 -5.47 14.33 10.88
CA ASN A 665 -4.42 13.94 11.82
C ASN A 665 -3.84 12.55 11.54
N ARG A 666 -4.43 11.78 10.62
CA ARG A 666 -4.14 10.35 10.43
C ARG A 666 -3.45 10.01 9.11
N ILE A 667 -3.03 11.01 8.34
CA ILE A 667 -2.56 10.83 6.96
C ILE A 667 -1.04 10.65 6.91
N SER A 668 -0.31 11.75 7.09
CA SER A 668 1.16 11.76 7.04
C SER A 668 1.71 12.97 7.79
N SER A 669 3.01 12.96 8.07
CA SER A 669 3.69 14.05 8.77
C SER A 669 5.12 14.19 8.29
N GLN A 670 5.49 15.40 7.89
CA GLN A 670 6.86 15.75 7.51
C GLN A 670 7.84 15.59 8.69
N LYS A 671 7.37 15.75 9.93
CA LYS A 671 8.23 15.63 11.13
C LYS A 671 8.82 14.22 11.24
N VAL A 672 8.04 13.20 10.88
CA VAL A 672 8.47 11.79 10.94
C VAL A 672 9.71 11.57 10.08
N VAL A 673 9.67 11.99 8.81
CA VAL A 673 10.79 11.78 7.87
C VAL A 673 12.02 12.61 8.22
N GLN A 674 11.84 13.79 8.83
CA GLN A 674 12.96 14.63 9.29
C GLN A 674 13.74 13.98 10.43
N PHE A 675 13.07 13.29 11.35
CA PHE A 675 13.74 12.51 12.39
C PHE A 675 14.40 11.25 11.82
N MET A 676 13.74 10.58 10.86
CA MET A 676 14.33 9.44 10.16
C MET A 676 15.61 9.79 9.39
N ALA A 677 15.71 11.02 8.86
CA ALA A 677 16.90 11.53 8.17
C ALA A 677 18.16 11.54 9.07
N GLN A 678 17.98 11.61 10.39
CA GLN A 678 19.06 11.50 11.36
C GLN A 678 19.06 10.16 12.11
N GLY A 679 18.22 9.21 11.66
CA GLY A 679 18.06 7.89 12.24
C GLY A 679 17.39 7.88 13.61
N LYS A 680 16.71 8.96 14.00
CA LYS A 680 16.08 9.13 15.32
C LYS A 680 14.72 8.42 15.38
N PRO A 681 14.36 7.80 16.51
CA PRO A 681 13.00 7.31 16.75
C PRO A 681 11.98 8.44 16.78
N PHE A 682 10.75 8.11 16.42
CA PHE A 682 9.63 9.03 16.43
C PHE A 682 8.38 8.32 16.95
N PHE A 683 7.70 8.94 17.92
CA PHE A 683 6.50 8.42 18.58
C PHE A 683 5.30 9.26 18.19
N CYS A 684 4.27 8.67 17.59
CA CYS A 684 3.12 9.46 17.18
C CYS A 684 1.79 8.71 17.22
N SER A 685 0.72 9.47 17.04
CA SER A 685 -0.58 8.91 16.66
C SER A 685 -0.46 8.11 15.36
N TRP A 686 -1.43 7.23 15.10
CA TRP A 686 -1.40 6.43 13.89
C TRP A 686 -1.49 7.29 12.62
N LEU A 687 -0.59 7.03 11.68
CA LEU A 687 -0.51 7.68 10.36
C LEU A 687 -0.57 6.61 9.25
N SER A 688 -1.53 6.75 8.34
CA SER A 688 -1.82 5.77 7.29
C SER A 688 -0.65 5.55 6.35
N GLU A 689 0.13 6.59 6.04
CA GLU A 689 1.28 6.49 5.13
C GLU A 689 2.41 5.60 5.67
N TYR A 690 2.46 5.36 6.98
CA TYR A 690 3.49 4.51 7.60
C TYR A 690 2.95 3.18 8.12
N ALA A 691 1.70 2.82 7.78
CA ALA A 691 1.03 1.63 8.30
C ALA A 691 1.80 0.32 8.03
N ASP A 692 2.48 0.22 6.89
CA ASP A 692 3.33 -0.91 6.49
C ASP A 692 4.80 -0.80 6.99
N ARG A 693 5.12 0.29 7.70
CA ARG A 693 6.48 0.67 8.14
C ARG A 693 6.58 0.86 9.65
N ARG A 694 5.83 0.07 10.43
CA ARG A 694 5.88 0.08 11.91
C ARG A 694 7.26 -0.21 12.51
N HIS A 695 8.18 -0.76 11.73
CA HIS A 695 9.58 -0.94 12.15
C HIS A 695 10.41 0.35 12.10
N LEU A 696 9.93 1.40 11.43
CA LEU A 696 10.62 2.69 11.29
C LEU A 696 10.07 3.77 12.24
N VAL A 697 8.79 3.69 12.62
CA VAL A 697 8.09 4.69 13.45
C VAL A 697 7.19 3.99 14.47
N HIS A 698 7.19 4.51 15.70
CA HIS A 698 6.34 4.02 16.79
C HIS A 698 5.00 4.74 16.72
N MET A 699 3.95 3.99 16.40
CA MET A 699 2.60 4.54 16.17
C MET A 699 1.60 3.86 17.07
N SER A 700 0.80 4.66 17.78
CA SER A 700 -0.27 4.17 18.65
C SER A 700 -1.44 5.15 18.68
N ASP A 701 -2.66 4.63 18.72
CA ASP A 701 -3.88 5.41 19.00
C ASP A 701 -4.40 5.19 20.43
N SER A 702 -3.83 4.25 21.19
CA SER A 702 -4.13 4.05 22.61
C SER A 702 -3.12 4.83 23.45
N HIS A 703 -3.63 5.55 24.46
CA HIS A 703 -2.77 6.23 25.42
C HIS A 703 -1.87 5.24 26.16
N GLU A 704 -2.41 4.09 26.54
CA GLU A 704 -1.69 3.02 27.25
C GLU A 704 -0.57 2.45 26.39
N GLU A 705 -0.88 2.05 25.15
CA GLU A 705 0.14 1.53 24.23
C GLU A 705 1.19 2.60 23.90
N ALA A 706 0.81 3.87 23.77
CA ALA A 706 1.76 4.96 23.51
C ALA A 706 2.74 5.14 24.69
N LEU A 707 2.23 5.09 25.92
CA LEU A 707 3.06 5.17 27.14
C LEU A 707 3.98 3.94 27.25
N GLU A 708 3.46 2.74 27.00
CA GLU A 708 4.25 1.51 27.04
C GLU A 708 5.37 1.50 25.99
N GLN A 709 5.08 1.91 24.75
CA GLN A 709 6.08 2.01 23.68
C GLN A 709 7.18 3.02 24.04
N PHE A 710 6.81 4.18 24.57
CA PHE A 710 7.78 5.20 24.99
C PHE A 710 8.61 4.71 26.18
N ALA A 711 8.00 4.10 27.20
CA ALA A 711 8.68 3.57 28.36
C ALA A 711 9.66 2.44 27.99
N ALA A 712 9.25 1.53 27.10
CA ALA A 712 10.11 0.45 26.61
C ALA A 712 11.34 1.01 25.88
N TRP A 713 11.16 2.02 25.03
CA TRP A 713 12.26 2.70 24.37
C TRP A 713 13.18 3.43 25.35
N HIS A 714 12.61 4.15 26.31
CA HIS A 714 13.36 4.91 27.30
C HIS A 714 14.25 4.01 28.16
N HIS A 715 13.76 2.83 28.54
CA HIS A 715 14.51 1.87 29.37
C HIS A 715 15.47 0.97 28.58
N HIS A 716 15.09 0.54 27.38
CA HIS A 716 15.83 -0.50 26.65
C HIS A 716 16.51 0.00 25.37
N GLY A 717 16.23 1.23 24.94
CA GLY A 717 16.69 1.78 23.68
C GLY A 717 16.05 1.09 22.47
N GLU A 718 16.71 1.16 21.33
CA GLU A 718 16.30 0.47 20.10
C GLU A 718 17.35 -0.52 19.63
N ARG A 719 16.91 -1.48 18.80
CA ARG A 719 17.82 -2.39 18.10
C ARG A 719 18.82 -1.60 17.24
N PRO A 720 20.10 -2.03 17.16
CA PRO A 720 21.11 -1.31 16.39
C PRO A 720 20.73 -1.03 14.92
N GLU A 721 20.01 -1.97 14.29
CA GLU A 721 19.62 -1.89 12.88
C GLU A 721 18.52 -0.85 12.62
N ALA A 722 17.75 -0.46 13.64
CA ALA A 722 16.63 0.47 13.48
C ALA A 722 17.10 1.84 12.93
N ARG A 723 18.25 2.31 13.40
CA ARG A 723 18.87 3.55 12.93
C ARG A 723 19.22 3.46 11.44
N GLU A 724 19.87 2.39 11.03
CA GLU A 724 20.28 2.20 9.63
C GLU A 724 19.09 2.05 8.69
N GLN A 725 18.03 1.35 9.13
CA GLN A 725 16.79 1.21 8.36
C GLN A 725 16.10 2.56 8.12
N ARG A 726 16.04 3.43 9.14
CA ARG A 726 15.52 4.81 8.98
C ARG A 726 16.35 5.65 8.04
N LEU A 727 17.68 5.61 8.15
CA LEU A 727 18.57 6.36 7.27
C LEU A 727 18.46 5.87 5.82
N ALA A 728 18.42 4.56 5.60
CA ALA A 728 18.24 3.98 4.28
C ALA A 728 16.90 4.41 3.67
N PHE A 729 15.81 4.35 4.44
CA PHE A 729 14.51 4.84 4.00
C PHE A 729 14.51 6.34 3.70
N ALA A 730 15.01 7.16 4.63
CA ALA A 730 15.09 8.61 4.46
C ALA A 730 15.91 9.02 3.22
N ASN A 731 17.00 8.31 2.91
CA ASN A 731 17.78 8.55 1.70
C ASN A 731 16.95 8.39 0.41
N THR A 732 15.97 7.48 0.39
CA THR A 732 15.05 7.35 -0.76
C THR A 732 14.11 8.55 -0.94
N LEU A 733 13.98 9.40 0.09
CA LEU A 733 13.09 10.57 0.10
C LEU A 733 13.82 11.89 -0.22
N ARG A 734 15.10 11.83 -0.60
CA ARG A 734 15.83 13.03 -1.04
C ARG A 734 15.18 13.65 -2.26
N PHE A 735 15.16 14.98 -2.34
CA PHE A 735 14.54 15.69 -3.46
C PHE A 735 15.03 15.22 -4.82
N ASP A 736 16.33 14.98 -4.99
CA ASP A 736 16.91 14.52 -6.25
C ASP A 736 16.27 13.19 -6.70
N HIS A 737 16.14 12.23 -5.77
CA HIS A 737 15.45 10.97 -6.05
C HIS A 737 13.95 11.17 -6.30
N LEU A 738 13.26 12.03 -5.54
CA LEU A 738 11.82 12.27 -5.75
C LEU A 738 11.53 12.92 -7.10
N ILE A 739 12.38 13.87 -7.52
CA ILE A 739 12.28 14.57 -8.80
C ILE A 739 12.52 13.60 -9.96
N GLU A 740 13.47 12.68 -9.84
CA GLU A 740 13.72 11.62 -10.82
C GLU A 740 12.52 10.69 -11.05
N HIS A 741 11.59 10.60 -10.10
CA HIS A 741 10.40 9.72 -10.18
C HIS A 741 9.12 10.45 -10.59
N LEU A 742 9.19 11.73 -10.93
CA LEU A 742 8.04 12.50 -11.44
C LEU A 742 7.50 11.92 -12.76
N PRO A 743 6.24 12.21 -13.14
CA PRO A 743 5.66 11.73 -14.39
C PRO A 743 6.24 12.40 -15.65
N PHE A 744 7.11 13.40 -15.46
CA PHE A 744 7.79 14.21 -16.46
C PHE A 744 9.25 14.39 -16.03
N ARG A 745 10.11 14.73 -16.98
CA ARG A 745 11.52 15.08 -16.70
C ARG A 745 11.66 16.57 -16.44
N LEU A 746 12.45 16.88 -15.40
CA LEU A 746 12.93 18.20 -15.03
C LEU A 746 14.41 18.37 -15.31
#